data_AF-A0A260ZL43-F1
#
_entry.id   AF-A0A260ZL43-F1
#
_cell.length_a   1.000
_cell.length_b   1.000
_cell.length_c   1.000
_cell.angle_alpha   90.00
_cell.angle_beta   90.00
_cell.angle_gamma   90.00
#
_symmetry.space_group_name_H-M   'P 1'
#
loop_
_entity.id
_entity.type
_entity.pdbx_description
1 polymer ?
#
loop_
_entity_poly.entity_id
_entity_poly.type
_entity_poly.pdbx_seq_one_letter_code
_entity_poly.pdbx_strand_id
1 'polypeptide(L)'
;MRVLSVIHLLVFGFISMVEKLPDVARLLAAVNLQNSLSNNMDDAILRLMGLDMKFSMSDLQKFNKKNVEEFVEKLLSVGGLLKSDSEKVEQVFIDFYEIQQFWTQYSDKINRIPGSLKMIEDVNNYNSYELETIDIKEPLDLLNDIIEGRHSDFEHLQLSLQAIITKIEVFSRSHNTKGLQHLLESLSPLEYLVRIIDWLAISPFWELAEYPKGLPANLKSFDLINIKKIPDLEILDAVFNTHAFELKKLNFKDSWIKNALWGSNFSETRWILDFQTSIDKFYEPFQEQGSQRDVRKAATFYRRLLEVKSLQISDFETIAKGVQSCVLHKESAEAITSLRTTSKNIQRLLKKIRAVRNVEIAMVDHKKVVQELSGKTEMTELKQLLEVLLFLKENLRNVILYVLNWGESAKSIFESLNGFHSLDTTKEVTSYMKCLMKVEGPVEKAASVAMVFKGMRKLRISFKENLLRASNVMVEFLVNIKAIRDFKVEKIHKVADVQNLQTYSESFQNSIPILNTIKEVLAPNNTFLKFIEIGKELKERSNELMKFYDWYFGNFESLQASIANLIDESTVWKNKIRILKGSSLDAYGDILKDLVNIDGVEDFQPEKILSAIDNFEGFTDDSDISYTLSQLRGSVEKLEGFEMHFSKYHGSLMKIPEDLTKMKEILEGKKGDGNPNDLLIILYVAIPVILIFTFIWCLLDTHCPLRKYGQRQYERRRSTRPAKEETKLRIIKIETSEALIILNPE
;
A
#
# COMPACT_ATOMS: atom_id res chain seq x y z
N MET A 1 -0.03 40.55 -17.25
CA MET A 1 0.24 40.12 -15.86
C MET A 1 -1.08 39.77 -15.13
N ARG A 2 -1.79 38.71 -15.54
CA ARG A 2 -3.07 38.28 -14.91
C ARG A 2 -3.26 36.76 -14.74
N VAL A 3 -2.47 35.91 -15.41
CA VAL A 3 -2.41 34.44 -15.13
C VAL A 3 -1.85 34.13 -13.73
N LEU A 4 -1.11 35.08 -13.14
CA LEU A 4 -0.44 34.94 -11.84
C LEU A 4 -1.36 34.67 -10.65
N SER A 5 -2.67 34.95 -10.72
CA SER A 5 -3.60 34.67 -9.60
C SER A 5 -3.83 33.17 -9.38
N VAL A 6 -4.00 32.40 -10.46
CA VAL A 6 -4.13 30.93 -10.40
C VAL A 6 -2.83 30.30 -9.92
N ILE A 7 -1.68 30.81 -10.41
CA ILE A 7 -0.35 30.36 -9.97
C ILE A 7 -0.09 30.73 -8.50
N HIS A 8 -0.52 31.91 -8.02
CA HIS A 8 -0.43 32.26 -6.59
C HIS A 8 -1.30 31.37 -5.69
N LEU A 9 -2.48 30.93 -6.17
CA LEU A 9 -3.33 29.95 -5.46
C LEU A 9 -2.71 28.54 -5.39
N LEU A 10 -1.83 28.17 -6.33
CA LEU A 10 -1.01 26.95 -6.26
C LEU A 10 0.23 27.10 -5.34
N VAL A 11 0.73 28.33 -5.16
CA VAL A 11 1.97 28.59 -4.40
C VAL A 11 1.72 28.82 -2.89
N PHE A 12 0.63 29.48 -2.51
CA PHE A 12 0.36 29.84 -1.10
C PHE A 12 -0.31 28.72 -0.28
N GLY A 13 0.45 27.67 0.04
CA GLY A 13 0.02 26.72 1.09
C GLY A 13 0.60 25.30 1.07
N PHE A 14 1.76 25.05 0.46
CA PHE A 14 2.13 23.71 -0.05
C PHE A 14 2.10 22.50 0.92
N ILE A 15 2.14 22.67 2.25
CA ILE A 15 1.90 21.55 3.19
C ILE A 15 0.49 20.96 3.00
N SER A 16 -0.50 21.82 2.71
CA SER A 16 -1.84 21.40 2.27
C SER A 16 -1.83 20.75 0.88
N MET A 17 -0.94 21.13 -0.04
CA MET A 17 -1.00 20.61 -1.41
C MET A 17 -0.69 19.12 -1.52
N VAL A 18 0.09 18.51 -0.62
CA VAL A 18 0.23 17.04 -0.55
C VAL A 18 -1.09 16.38 -0.14
N GLU A 19 -1.77 16.96 0.85
CA GLU A 19 -3.07 16.49 1.32
C GLU A 19 -4.18 16.69 0.27
N LYS A 20 -4.03 17.72 -0.58
CA LYS A 20 -4.95 18.10 -1.68
C LYS A 20 -4.56 17.57 -3.05
N LEU A 21 -3.42 16.90 -3.23
CA LEU A 21 -2.98 16.42 -4.54
C LEU A 21 -3.95 15.39 -5.16
N PRO A 22 -4.51 14.42 -4.39
CA PRO A 22 -5.65 13.62 -4.84
C PRO A 22 -6.87 14.47 -5.23
N ASP A 23 -7.15 15.56 -4.52
CA ASP A 23 -8.32 16.42 -4.79
C ASP A 23 -8.13 17.27 -6.06
N VAL A 24 -6.89 17.71 -6.36
CA VAL A 24 -6.50 18.33 -7.65
C VAL A 24 -6.73 17.34 -8.80
N ALA A 25 -6.22 16.12 -8.68
CA ALA A 25 -6.33 15.10 -9.72
C ALA A 25 -7.79 14.63 -9.92
N ARG A 26 -8.58 14.49 -8.84
CA ARG A 26 -10.03 14.26 -8.92
C ARG A 26 -10.77 15.42 -9.59
N LEU A 27 -10.38 16.67 -9.35
CA LEU A 27 -10.99 17.83 -10.00
C LEU A 27 -10.70 17.82 -11.52
N LEU A 28 -9.48 17.44 -11.93
CA LEU A 28 -9.16 17.17 -13.33
C LEU A 28 -9.97 16.00 -13.91
N ALA A 29 -10.26 14.95 -13.12
CA ALA A 29 -11.16 13.86 -13.53
C ALA A 29 -12.60 14.34 -13.77
N ALA A 30 -13.15 15.19 -12.88
CA ALA A 30 -14.49 15.78 -13.04
C ALA A 30 -14.58 16.67 -14.30
N VAL A 31 -13.49 17.38 -14.62
CA VAL A 31 -13.37 18.21 -15.82
C VAL A 31 -13.19 17.37 -17.10
N ASN A 32 -12.48 16.25 -17.05
CA ASN A 32 -12.39 15.28 -18.15
C ASN A 32 -13.76 14.60 -18.42
N LEU A 33 -14.50 14.29 -17.34
CA LEU A 33 -15.86 13.77 -17.41
C LEU A 33 -16.82 14.75 -18.08
N GLN A 34 -16.67 16.08 -17.89
CA GLN A 34 -17.45 17.12 -18.60
C GLN A 34 -17.46 16.87 -20.11
N ASN A 35 -16.27 16.73 -20.68
CA ASN A 35 -16.10 16.56 -22.11
C ASN A 35 -16.64 15.20 -22.58
N SER A 36 -16.45 14.16 -21.77
CA SER A 36 -16.99 12.82 -22.02
C SER A 36 -18.52 12.83 -22.08
N LEU A 37 -19.20 13.41 -21.07
CA LEU A 37 -20.66 13.59 -21.04
C LEU A 37 -21.19 14.39 -22.24
N SER A 38 -20.41 15.35 -22.75
CA SER A 38 -20.74 16.17 -23.93
C SER A 38 -20.50 15.47 -25.29
N ASN A 39 -19.90 14.28 -25.28
CA ASN A 39 -19.53 13.51 -26.48
C ASN A 39 -20.25 12.15 -26.54
N ASN A 40 -20.14 11.34 -25.49
CA ASN A 40 -20.88 10.09 -25.32
C ASN A 40 -21.22 9.86 -23.83
N MET A 41 -22.52 9.96 -23.52
CA MET A 41 -23.05 9.79 -22.16
C MET A 41 -22.77 8.38 -21.60
N ASP A 42 -22.84 7.34 -22.42
CA ASP A 42 -22.67 5.96 -21.95
C ASP A 42 -21.20 5.62 -21.67
N ASP A 43 -20.25 6.10 -22.47
CA ASP A 43 -18.81 5.99 -22.16
C ASP A 43 -18.46 6.78 -20.89
N ALA A 44 -19.09 7.93 -20.67
CA ALA A 44 -18.92 8.72 -19.45
C ALA A 44 -19.45 7.99 -18.21
N ILE A 45 -20.57 7.27 -18.32
CA ILE A 45 -21.10 6.39 -17.26
C ILE A 45 -20.15 5.20 -17.00
N LEU A 46 -19.62 4.56 -18.04
CA LEU A 46 -18.63 3.48 -17.87
C LEU A 46 -17.33 3.99 -17.24
N ARG A 47 -16.88 5.20 -17.57
CA ARG A 47 -15.72 5.87 -16.96
C ARG A 47 -15.95 6.25 -15.50
N LEU A 48 -17.14 6.73 -15.15
CA LEU A 48 -17.54 6.91 -13.74
C LEU A 48 -17.34 5.61 -12.96
N MET A 49 -17.75 4.48 -13.54
CA MET A 49 -17.64 3.15 -12.93
C MET A 49 -16.24 2.52 -13.03
N GLY A 50 -15.29 3.10 -13.78
CA GLY A 50 -14.00 2.45 -14.07
C GLY A 50 -14.09 1.16 -14.90
N LEU A 51 -15.15 1.02 -15.71
CA LEU A 51 -15.46 -0.18 -16.51
C LEU A 51 -15.30 0.00 -18.02
N ASP A 52 -14.90 1.18 -18.49
CA ASP A 52 -14.86 1.56 -19.91
C ASP A 52 -13.91 0.73 -20.79
N MET A 53 -12.97 0.01 -20.18
CA MET A 53 -12.10 -0.96 -20.86
C MET A 53 -12.49 -2.44 -20.65
N LYS A 54 -13.58 -2.75 -19.94
CA LYS A 54 -13.99 -4.13 -19.60
C LYS A 54 -15.41 -4.53 -20.00
N PHE A 55 -16.38 -3.62 -19.96
CA PHE A 55 -17.79 -3.93 -20.23
C PHE A 55 -18.44 -2.83 -21.08
N SER A 56 -19.38 -3.21 -21.96
CA SER A 56 -20.24 -2.21 -22.59
C SER A 56 -21.44 -1.87 -21.70
N MET A 57 -22.04 -0.71 -21.94
CA MET A 57 -23.29 -0.32 -21.26
C MET A 57 -24.46 -1.28 -21.57
N SER A 58 -24.37 -2.02 -22.68
CA SER A 58 -25.31 -3.11 -23.02
C SER A 58 -25.15 -4.33 -22.11
N ASP A 59 -23.94 -4.61 -21.61
CA ASP A 59 -23.69 -5.77 -20.74
C ASP A 59 -24.15 -5.50 -19.32
N LEU A 60 -23.96 -4.26 -18.84
CA LEU A 60 -24.55 -3.79 -17.59
C LEU A 60 -26.09 -3.85 -17.62
N GLN A 61 -26.73 -3.49 -18.74
CA GLN A 61 -28.20 -3.60 -18.91
C GLN A 61 -28.72 -5.05 -18.96
N LYS A 62 -27.86 -6.04 -19.23
CA LYS A 62 -28.23 -7.46 -19.22
C LYS A 62 -28.10 -8.10 -17.82
N PHE A 63 -27.58 -7.36 -16.83
CA PHE A 63 -27.39 -7.86 -15.48
C PHE A 63 -28.70 -8.40 -14.89
N ASN A 64 -28.68 -9.67 -14.52
CA ASN A 64 -29.81 -10.39 -13.98
C ASN A 64 -29.44 -10.94 -12.60
N LYS A 65 -29.90 -10.25 -11.54
CA LYS A 65 -29.65 -10.69 -10.16
C LYS A 65 -30.13 -12.12 -9.87
N LYS A 66 -31.11 -12.65 -10.63
CA LYS A 66 -31.57 -14.04 -10.48
C LYS A 66 -30.47 -15.06 -10.79
N ASN A 67 -29.52 -14.74 -11.68
CA ASN A 67 -28.36 -15.60 -11.94
C ASN A 67 -27.42 -15.67 -10.72
N VAL A 68 -27.29 -14.56 -9.98
CA VAL A 68 -26.51 -14.45 -8.73
C VAL A 68 -27.23 -15.16 -7.58
N GLU A 69 -28.53 -14.90 -7.41
CA GLU A 69 -29.42 -15.59 -6.46
C GLU A 69 -29.31 -17.12 -6.61
N GLU A 70 -29.55 -17.64 -7.82
CA GLU A 70 -29.48 -19.06 -8.13
C GLU A 70 -28.08 -19.67 -7.92
N PHE A 71 -27.02 -18.91 -8.18
CA PHE A 71 -25.64 -19.38 -7.98
C PHE A 71 -25.33 -19.55 -6.50
N VAL A 72 -25.65 -18.54 -5.68
CA VAL A 72 -25.39 -18.55 -4.25
C VAL A 72 -26.22 -19.61 -3.52
N GLU A 73 -27.47 -19.84 -3.95
CA GLU A 73 -28.27 -20.94 -3.41
C GLU A 73 -27.69 -22.32 -3.76
N LYS A 74 -27.14 -22.50 -4.96
CA LYS A 74 -26.42 -23.74 -5.34
C LYS A 74 -25.12 -23.90 -4.56
N LEU A 75 -24.33 -22.83 -4.35
CA LEU A 75 -23.13 -22.85 -3.51
C LEU A 75 -23.44 -23.31 -2.08
N LEU A 76 -24.45 -22.72 -1.43
CA LEU A 76 -24.82 -23.08 -0.06
C LEU A 76 -25.44 -24.48 0.02
N SER A 77 -26.29 -24.85 -0.93
CA SER A 77 -26.89 -26.18 -0.98
C SER A 77 -25.85 -27.28 -1.19
N VAL A 78 -24.81 -27.04 -2.00
CA VAL A 78 -23.71 -28.01 -2.15
C VAL A 78 -22.80 -27.98 -0.93
N GLY A 79 -22.48 -26.80 -0.37
CA GLY A 79 -21.71 -26.67 0.87
C GLY A 79 -22.29 -27.47 2.04
N GLY A 80 -23.61 -27.45 2.22
CA GLY A 80 -24.32 -28.27 3.21
C GLY A 80 -24.40 -29.77 2.91
N LEU A 81 -24.00 -30.21 1.72
CA LEU A 81 -23.88 -31.62 1.32
C LEU A 81 -22.42 -32.13 1.32
N LEU A 82 -21.43 -31.24 1.50
CA LEU A 82 -20.03 -31.64 1.61
C LEU A 82 -19.79 -32.33 2.95
N LYS A 83 -19.32 -33.57 2.91
CA LYS A 83 -18.97 -34.30 4.15
C LYS A 83 -17.75 -33.67 4.83
N SER A 84 -17.66 -33.78 6.15
CA SER A 84 -16.50 -33.35 6.94
C SER A 84 -15.35 -34.36 6.89
N ASP A 85 -15.63 -35.64 6.67
CA ASP A 85 -14.62 -36.73 6.61
C ASP A 85 -13.58 -36.56 5.48
N SER A 86 -13.89 -35.77 4.45
CA SER A 86 -12.99 -35.47 3.33
C SER A 86 -12.18 -34.19 3.48
N GLU A 87 -12.44 -33.31 4.47
CA GLU A 87 -11.75 -32.00 4.56
C GLU A 87 -10.24 -32.16 4.76
N LYS A 88 -9.80 -33.23 5.44
CA LYS A 88 -8.38 -33.57 5.55
C LYS A 88 -7.74 -33.90 4.20
N VAL A 89 -8.38 -34.74 3.41
CA VAL A 89 -7.84 -35.15 2.10
C VAL A 89 -7.93 -34.01 1.08
N GLU A 90 -8.94 -33.17 1.18
CA GLU A 90 -8.98 -31.88 0.47
C GLU A 90 -7.78 -31.01 0.86
N GLN A 91 -7.41 -30.93 2.15
CA GLN A 91 -6.16 -30.27 2.55
C GLN A 91 -4.93 -30.92 1.91
N VAL A 92 -4.81 -32.25 1.86
CA VAL A 92 -3.63 -32.89 1.22
C VAL A 92 -3.52 -32.53 -0.27
N PHE A 93 -4.64 -32.43 -1.00
CA PHE A 93 -4.59 -31.94 -2.39
C PHE A 93 -4.10 -30.48 -2.50
N ILE A 94 -4.43 -29.64 -1.52
CA ILE A 94 -3.95 -28.25 -1.42
C ILE A 94 -2.45 -28.23 -1.09
N ASP A 95 -2.05 -28.86 0.02
CA ASP A 95 -0.67 -28.97 0.49
C ASP A 95 0.23 -29.51 -0.63
N PHE A 96 -0.20 -30.56 -1.32
CA PHE A 96 0.57 -31.19 -2.39
C PHE A 96 0.84 -30.25 -3.56
N TYR A 97 -0.15 -29.46 -3.97
CA TYR A 97 0.04 -28.46 -5.02
C TYR A 97 0.96 -27.32 -4.57
N GLU A 98 0.78 -26.82 -3.34
CA GLU A 98 1.60 -25.76 -2.78
C GLU A 98 3.06 -26.22 -2.58
N ILE A 99 3.27 -27.49 -2.20
CA ILE A 99 4.57 -28.19 -2.17
C ILE A 99 5.20 -28.27 -3.58
N GLN A 100 4.45 -28.66 -4.62
CA GLN A 100 4.95 -28.71 -5.99
C GLN A 100 5.34 -27.33 -6.52
N GLN A 101 4.51 -26.30 -6.29
CA GLN A 101 4.79 -24.93 -6.72
C GLN A 101 6.03 -24.37 -6.01
N PHE A 102 6.12 -24.53 -4.70
CA PHE A 102 7.26 -24.08 -3.91
C PHE A 102 8.56 -24.78 -4.32
N TRP A 103 8.54 -26.09 -4.53
CA TRP A 103 9.69 -26.81 -5.07
C TRP A 103 10.07 -26.33 -6.48
N THR A 104 9.10 -26.07 -7.35
CA THR A 104 9.36 -25.52 -8.70
C THR A 104 10.03 -24.15 -8.63
N GLN A 105 9.62 -23.29 -7.69
CA GLN A 105 10.17 -21.94 -7.50
C GLN A 105 11.57 -21.91 -6.84
N TYR A 106 11.87 -22.85 -5.94
CA TYR A 106 13.05 -22.79 -5.06
C TYR A 106 14.06 -23.93 -5.20
N SER A 107 13.71 -25.08 -5.80
CA SER A 107 14.62 -26.22 -5.97
C SER A 107 15.91 -25.85 -6.69
N ASP A 108 15.83 -25.01 -7.72
CA ASP A 108 16.98 -24.56 -8.48
C ASP A 108 17.93 -23.67 -7.65
N LYS A 109 17.43 -23.04 -6.58
CA LYS A 109 18.25 -22.30 -5.61
C LYS A 109 18.84 -23.24 -4.54
N ILE A 110 18.07 -24.23 -4.08
CA ILE A 110 18.52 -25.28 -3.14
C ILE A 110 19.65 -26.12 -3.77
N ASN A 111 19.50 -26.51 -5.04
CA ASN A 111 20.52 -27.25 -5.80
C ASN A 111 21.83 -26.44 -5.99
N ARG A 112 21.77 -25.11 -5.90
CA ARG A 112 22.92 -24.19 -6.05
C ARG A 112 23.61 -23.84 -4.73
N ILE A 113 23.13 -24.35 -3.58
CA ILE A 113 23.81 -24.21 -2.28
C ILE A 113 25.26 -24.70 -2.42
N PRO A 114 26.27 -23.86 -2.20
CA PRO A 114 27.66 -24.22 -2.47
C PRO A 114 28.18 -25.29 -1.51
N GLY A 115 28.84 -26.32 -2.05
CA GLY A 115 29.49 -27.37 -1.25
C GLY A 115 30.80 -26.96 -0.57
N SER A 116 31.26 -25.71 -0.77
CA SER A 116 32.47 -25.16 -0.14
C SER A 116 32.10 -24.00 0.77
N LEU A 117 32.48 -24.11 2.05
CA LEU A 117 32.09 -23.17 3.12
C LEU A 117 33.31 -22.47 3.73
N LYS A 118 34.45 -22.46 3.04
CA LYS A 118 35.72 -22.00 3.60
C LYS A 118 35.65 -20.58 4.19
N MET A 119 34.93 -19.66 3.55
CA MET A 119 34.78 -18.29 4.05
C MET A 119 33.92 -18.18 5.32
N ILE A 120 33.23 -19.25 5.74
CA ILE A 120 32.56 -19.37 7.05
C ILE A 120 33.53 -19.89 8.10
N GLU A 121 34.46 -20.78 7.74
CA GLU A 121 35.55 -21.21 8.61
C GLU A 121 36.39 -20.00 9.07
N ASP A 122 36.63 -19.05 8.17
CA ASP A 122 37.30 -17.78 8.45
C ASP A 122 36.56 -16.91 9.50
N VAL A 123 35.22 -16.99 9.60
CA VAL A 123 34.39 -16.20 10.54
C VAL A 123 34.64 -16.54 12.00
N ASN A 124 35.18 -17.73 12.29
CA ASN A 124 35.61 -18.07 13.65
C ASN A 124 36.69 -17.14 14.21
N ASN A 125 37.39 -16.40 13.33
CA ASN A 125 38.43 -15.44 13.70
C ASN A 125 37.92 -14.00 13.79
N TYR A 126 36.63 -13.73 13.54
CA TYR A 126 36.10 -12.37 13.47
C TYR A 126 35.88 -11.79 14.87
N ASN A 127 36.67 -10.78 15.20
CA ASN A 127 36.66 -10.12 16.50
C ASN A 127 35.56 -9.02 16.54
N SER A 128 34.38 -9.32 17.08
CA SER A 128 33.27 -8.35 17.12
C SER A 128 33.58 -7.09 17.93
N TYR A 129 34.49 -7.20 18.91
CA TYR A 129 34.93 -6.08 19.73
C TYR A 129 35.55 -4.94 18.90
N GLU A 130 36.08 -5.20 17.69
CA GLU A 130 36.61 -4.16 16.80
C GLU A 130 35.53 -3.12 16.44
N LEU A 131 34.32 -3.59 16.14
CA LEU A 131 33.17 -2.75 15.81
C LEU A 131 32.52 -2.11 17.05
N GLU A 132 32.64 -2.75 18.22
CA GLU A 132 32.20 -2.18 19.50
C GLU A 132 33.04 -0.95 19.91
N THR A 133 34.26 -0.78 19.38
CA THR A 133 35.09 0.43 19.61
C THR A 133 34.72 1.64 18.74
N ILE A 134 33.65 1.59 17.93
CA ILE A 134 33.24 2.71 17.08
C ILE A 134 32.39 3.68 17.90
N ASP A 135 32.98 4.82 18.32
CA ASP A 135 32.22 5.89 18.96
C ASP A 135 31.45 6.70 17.90
N ILE A 136 30.11 6.60 17.96
CA ILE A 136 29.16 7.33 17.11
C ILE A 136 28.58 8.52 17.87
N LYS A 137 28.70 8.53 19.21
CA LYS A 137 28.11 9.55 20.08
C LYS A 137 28.87 10.88 19.94
N GLU A 138 30.19 10.86 19.98
CA GLU A 138 31.01 12.07 19.83
C GLU A 138 30.71 12.83 18.52
N PRO A 139 30.82 12.25 17.31
CA PRO A 139 30.50 12.96 16.07
C PRO A 139 29.01 13.29 15.93
N LEU A 140 28.09 12.54 16.55
CA LEU A 140 26.68 12.90 16.61
C LEU A 140 26.44 14.14 17.48
N ASP A 141 27.04 14.22 18.66
CA ASP A 141 26.90 15.37 19.56
C ASP A 141 27.55 16.62 18.93
N LEU A 142 28.76 16.48 18.35
CA LEU A 142 29.45 17.55 17.61
C LEU A 142 28.63 18.08 16.42
N LEU A 143 28.03 17.20 15.62
CA LEU A 143 27.24 17.62 14.46
C LEU A 143 25.92 18.32 14.88
N ASN A 144 25.27 17.87 15.95
CA ASN A 144 24.11 18.59 16.50
C ASN A 144 24.50 19.98 17.01
N ASP A 145 25.63 20.10 17.72
CA ASP A 145 26.15 21.39 18.18
C ASP A 145 26.51 22.35 17.04
N ILE A 146 26.97 21.83 15.89
CA ILE A 146 27.21 22.59 14.67
C ILE A 146 25.90 23.02 13.99
N ILE A 147 24.92 22.12 13.87
CA ILE A 147 23.61 22.39 13.25
C ILE A 147 22.80 23.41 14.08
N GLU A 148 22.89 23.34 15.41
CA GLU A 148 22.23 24.25 16.34
C GLU A 148 23.05 25.52 16.65
N GLY A 149 24.24 25.67 16.07
CA GLY A 149 25.09 26.86 16.21
C GLY A 149 25.67 27.07 17.62
N ARG A 150 25.75 26.01 18.44
CA ARG A 150 26.39 26.02 19.77
C ARG A 150 27.91 25.97 19.69
N HIS A 151 28.43 25.22 18.71
CA HIS A 151 29.87 25.06 18.49
C HIS A 151 30.19 24.99 16.99
N SER A 152 31.45 25.13 16.62
CA SER A 152 31.89 25.18 15.21
C SER A 152 33.19 24.42 14.98
N ASP A 153 33.37 23.28 15.63
CA ASP A 153 34.56 22.45 15.51
C ASP A 153 34.40 21.42 14.37
N PHE A 154 34.47 21.93 13.15
CA PHE A 154 34.39 21.11 11.93
C PHE A 154 35.62 20.21 11.77
N GLU A 155 36.78 20.58 12.34
CA GLU A 155 38.01 19.78 12.25
C GLU A 155 37.89 18.51 13.12
N HIS A 156 37.41 18.64 14.36
CA HIS A 156 37.14 17.49 15.22
C HIS A 156 36.02 16.61 14.66
N LEU A 157 34.91 17.19 14.18
CA LEU A 157 33.85 16.41 13.53
C LEU A 157 34.37 15.63 12.31
N GLN A 158 35.19 16.26 11.46
CA GLN A 158 35.84 15.61 10.32
C GLN A 158 36.72 14.44 10.78
N LEU A 159 37.57 14.65 11.79
CA LEU A 159 38.47 13.62 12.32
C LEU A 159 37.72 12.41 12.90
N SER A 160 36.70 12.63 13.74
CA SER A 160 35.93 11.53 14.34
C SER A 160 35.08 10.78 13.29
N LEU A 161 34.49 11.47 12.31
CA LEU A 161 33.85 10.82 11.16
C LEU A 161 34.85 10.02 10.31
N GLN A 162 36.04 10.56 10.05
CA GLN A 162 37.06 9.88 9.26
C GLN A 162 37.67 8.67 10.01
N ALA A 163 37.70 8.70 11.34
CA ALA A 163 38.03 7.55 12.18
C ALA A 163 36.97 6.43 12.07
N ILE A 164 35.67 6.78 12.07
CA ILE A 164 34.58 5.82 11.81
C ILE A 164 34.77 5.16 10.43
N ILE A 165 34.89 5.96 9.35
CA ILE A 165 35.11 5.46 7.97
C ILE A 165 36.30 4.51 7.93
N THR A 166 37.42 4.89 8.56
CA THR A 166 38.66 4.10 8.54
C THR A 166 38.50 2.75 9.25
N LYS A 167 37.86 2.71 10.44
CA LYS A 167 37.61 1.45 11.15
C LYS A 167 36.76 0.47 10.32
N ILE A 168 35.69 0.99 9.71
CA ILE A 168 34.78 0.18 8.88
C ILE A 168 35.49 -0.32 7.61
N GLU A 169 36.23 0.54 6.92
CA GLU A 169 37.01 0.14 5.74
C GLU A 169 38.07 -0.91 6.05
N VAL A 170 38.75 -0.82 7.20
CA VAL A 170 39.71 -1.83 7.64
C VAL A 170 39.00 -3.16 7.91
N PHE A 171 37.95 -3.16 8.73
CA PHE A 171 37.19 -4.36 9.07
C PHE A 171 36.59 -5.05 7.83
N SER A 172 35.99 -4.30 6.92
CA SER A 172 35.40 -4.87 5.69
C SER A 172 36.44 -5.45 4.73
N ARG A 173 37.67 -4.91 4.72
CA ARG A 173 38.79 -5.44 3.91
C ARG A 173 39.42 -6.68 4.54
N SER A 174 39.72 -6.67 5.84
CA SER A 174 40.32 -7.82 6.54
C SER A 174 39.38 -9.03 6.55
N HIS A 175 38.08 -8.79 6.72
CA HIS A 175 37.06 -9.83 6.85
C HIS A 175 36.24 -10.08 5.58
N ASN A 176 36.64 -9.53 4.41
CA ASN A 176 35.98 -9.70 3.11
C ASN A 176 34.44 -9.74 3.19
N THR A 177 33.86 -8.74 3.85
CA THR A 177 32.45 -8.75 4.27
C THR A 177 31.48 -8.88 3.08
N LYS A 178 31.87 -8.35 1.91
CA LYS A 178 31.15 -8.50 0.65
C LYS A 178 31.13 -9.95 0.14
N GLY A 179 32.26 -10.66 0.20
CA GLY A 179 32.34 -12.06 -0.20
C GLY A 179 31.55 -12.98 0.74
N LEU A 180 31.63 -12.72 2.04
CA LEU A 180 30.84 -13.43 3.03
C LEU A 180 29.33 -13.14 2.90
N GLN A 181 28.92 -11.90 2.62
CA GLN A 181 27.53 -11.55 2.33
C GLN A 181 27.00 -12.43 1.18
N HIS A 182 27.71 -12.45 0.05
CA HIS A 182 27.33 -13.23 -1.12
C HIS A 182 27.27 -14.75 -0.82
N LEU A 183 28.20 -15.28 -0.02
CA LEU A 183 28.15 -16.68 0.41
C LEU A 183 26.89 -16.96 1.26
N LEU A 184 26.62 -16.15 2.27
CA LEU A 184 25.45 -16.32 3.14
C LEU A 184 24.12 -16.13 2.38
N GLU A 185 24.09 -15.25 1.38
CA GLU A 185 22.95 -15.10 0.47
C GLU A 185 22.77 -16.34 -0.42
N SER A 186 23.85 -16.97 -0.89
CA SER A 186 23.79 -18.25 -1.62
C SER A 186 23.42 -19.46 -0.74
N LEU A 187 23.53 -19.33 0.59
CA LEU A 187 23.12 -20.33 1.58
C LEU A 187 21.70 -20.11 2.13
N SER A 188 21.15 -18.90 1.99
CA SER A 188 19.75 -18.59 2.36
C SER A 188 18.69 -19.55 1.78
N PRO A 189 18.86 -20.20 0.59
CA PRO A 189 17.90 -21.19 0.10
C PRO A 189 17.74 -22.43 0.98
N LEU A 190 18.64 -22.68 1.94
CA LEU A 190 18.47 -23.74 2.93
C LEU A 190 17.15 -23.59 3.71
N GLU A 191 16.73 -22.35 3.95
CA GLU A 191 15.47 -22.06 4.63
C GLU A 191 14.28 -22.67 3.90
N TYR A 192 14.29 -22.64 2.55
CA TYR A 192 13.25 -23.25 1.73
C TYR A 192 13.25 -24.77 1.89
N LEU A 193 14.41 -25.43 1.91
CA LEU A 193 14.48 -26.88 2.17
C LEU A 193 13.95 -27.22 3.57
N VAL A 194 14.30 -26.44 4.59
CA VAL A 194 13.77 -26.61 5.96
C VAL A 194 12.25 -26.44 6.01
N ARG A 195 11.69 -25.46 5.30
CA ARG A 195 10.24 -25.25 5.19
C ARG A 195 9.54 -26.45 4.53
N ILE A 196 10.14 -27.02 3.48
CA ILE A 196 9.64 -28.24 2.83
C ILE A 196 9.62 -29.39 3.84
N ILE A 197 10.72 -29.65 4.55
CA ILE A 197 10.79 -30.72 5.56
C ILE A 197 9.74 -30.50 6.67
N ASP A 198 9.54 -29.27 7.13
CA ASP A 198 8.50 -28.92 8.09
C ASP A 198 7.09 -29.21 7.55
N TRP A 199 6.80 -28.95 6.27
CA TRP A 199 5.53 -29.33 5.65
C TRP A 199 5.40 -30.85 5.46
N LEU A 200 6.45 -31.56 5.04
CA LEU A 200 6.41 -33.02 4.88
C LEU A 200 6.22 -33.76 6.22
N ALA A 201 6.65 -33.16 7.33
CA ALA A 201 6.44 -33.68 8.68
C ALA A 201 5.02 -33.42 9.26
N ILE A 202 4.28 -32.45 8.72
CA ILE A 202 2.96 -32.02 9.22
C ILE A 202 1.82 -32.41 8.25
N SER A 203 2.04 -32.29 6.94
CA SER A 203 1.06 -32.58 5.90
C SER A 203 0.71 -34.07 5.91
N PRO A 204 -0.58 -34.43 6.06
CA PRO A 204 -0.96 -35.80 6.34
C PRO A 204 -1.11 -36.59 5.04
N PHE A 205 -0.05 -36.70 4.24
CA PHE A 205 -0.01 -37.45 2.97
C PHE A 205 -0.51 -38.90 3.08
N TRP A 206 -0.40 -39.49 4.27
CA TRP A 206 -0.93 -40.81 4.58
C TRP A 206 -2.48 -40.89 4.56
N GLU A 207 -3.22 -39.78 4.72
CA GLU A 207 -4.68 -39.75 4.57
C GLU A 207 -5.11 -40.03 3.10
N LEU A 208 -4.22 -39.79 2.12
CA LEU A 208 -4.45 -40.25 0.74
C LEU A 208 -4.46 -41.77 0.63
N ALA A 209 -3.75 -42.50 1.51
CA ALA A 209 -3.75 -43.96 1.52
C ALA A 209 -5.09 -44.55 2.00
N GLU A 210 -5.85 -43.82 2.83
CA GLU A 210 -7.19 -44.22 3.26
C GLU A 210 -8.32 -43.80 2.28
N TYR A 211 -8.00 -42.96 1.28
CA TYR A 211 -8.89 -42.38 0.25
C TYR A 211 -10.39 -42.39 0.64
N PRO A 212 -10.84 -41.44 1.48
CA PRO A 212 -12.08 -41.56 2.19
C PRO A 212 -13.29 -41.54 1.26
N LYS A 213 -14.31 -42.32 1.65
CA LYS A 213 -15.63 -42.45 0.99
C LYS A 213 -16.43 -41.13 0.93
N GLY A 214 -15.86 -40.02 1.39
CA GLY A 214 -16.38 -38.66 1.28
C GLY A 214 -16.02 -37.96 -0.04
N LEU A 215 -14.77 -38.01 -0.51
CA LEU A 215 -14.36 -37.19 -1.66
C LEU A 215 -15.12 -37.55 -2.96
N PRO A 216 -15.34 -38.83 -3.33
CA PRO A 216 -16.19 -39.19 -4.46
C PRO A 216 -17.67 -38.80 -4.32
N ALA A 217 -18.14 -38.53 -3.10
CA ALA A 217 -19.48 -38.01 -2.86
C ALA A 217 -19.52 -36.48 -3.05
N ASN A 218 -18.53 -35.76 -2.53
CA ASN A 218 -18.39 -34.31 -2.73
C ASN A 218 -18.20 -33.96 -4.21
N LEU A 219 -17.46 -34.76 -4.97
CA LEU A 219 -17.32 -34.61 -6.43
C LEU A 219 -18.66 -34.82 -7.17
N LYS A 220 -19.52 -35.76 -6.72
CA LYS A 220 -20.88 -35.89 -7.25
C LYS A 220 -21.78 -34.71 -6.85
N SER A 221 -21.57 -34.11 -5.68
CA SER A 221 -22.24 -32.86 -5.30
C SER A 221 -21.72 -31.65 -6.09
N PHE A 222 -20.46 -31.67 -6.57
CA PHE A 222 -19.91 -30.67 -7.47
C PHE A 222 -20.61 -30.67 -8.84
N ASP A 223 -20.89 -31.86 -9.40
CA ASP A 223 -21.61 -32.01 -10.67
C ASP A 223 -23.04 -31.40 -10.65
N LEU A 224 -23.63 -31.23 -9.46
CA LEU A 224 -24.92 -30.53 -9.28
C LEU A 224 -24.81 -29.02 -9.53
N ILE A 225 -23.60 -28.43 -9.40
CA ILE A 225 -23.33 -27.06 -9.79
C ILE A 225 -23.23 -27.03 -11.32
N ASN A 226 -24.36 -26.79 -11.99
CA ASN A 226 -24.40 -26.61 -13.44
C ASN A 226 -23.74 -25.27 -13.83
N ILE A 227 -22.41 -25.27 -13.90
CA ILE A 227 -21.56 -24.11 -14.19
C ILE A 227 -21.74 -23.72 -15.66
N LYS A 228 -22.74 -22.89 -15.93
CA LYS A 228 -22.81 -22.03 -17.11
C LYS A 228 -22.01 -20.75 -16.84
N LYS A 229 -21.66 -20.00 -17.90
CA LYS A 229 -21.10 -18.66 -17.69
C LYS A 229 -22.15 -17.77 -17.03
N ILE A 230 -21.77 -17.07 -15.95
CA ILE A 230 -22.57 -16.10 -15.21
C ILE A 230 -21.83 -14.76 -15.26
N PRO A 231 -22.01 -13.96 -16.34
CA PRO A 231 -21.35 -12.66 -16.48
C PRO A 231 -21.70 -11.69 -15.34
N ASP A 232 -22.85 -11.91 -14.68
CA ASP A 232 -23.36 -11.11 -13.57
C ASP A 232 -22.39 -11.05 -12.37
N LEU A 233 -21.64 -12.13 -12.13
CA LEU A 233 -20.61 -12.19 -11.09
C LEU A 233 -19.34 -11.45 -11.51
N GLU A 234 -18.96 -11.52 -12.79
CA GLU A 234 -17.83 -10.77 -13.36
C GLU A 234 -18.12 -9.26 -13.34
N ILE A 235 -19.38 -8.88 -13.60
CA ILE A 235 -19.86 -7.49 -13.50
C ILE A 235 -19.86 -7.02 -12.05
N LEU A 236 -20.45 -7.76 -11.11
CA LEU A 236 -20.45 -7.37 -9.68
C LEU A 236 -19.03 -7.24 -9.11
N ASP A 237 -18.15 -8.21 -9.38
CA ASP A 237 -16.75 -8.19 -8.94
C ASP A 237 -16.01 -6.97 -9.48
N ALA A 238 -16.24 -6.62 -10.75
CA ALA A 238 -15.66 -5.41 -11.31
C ALA A 238 -16.22 -4.15 -10.62
N VAL A 239 -17.55 -3.97 -10.59
CA VAL A 239 -18.25 -2.80 -10.01
C VAL A 239 -17.84 -2.54 -8.56
N PHE A 240 -17.81 -3.56 -7.72
CA PHE A 240 -17.50 -3.41 -6.30
C PHE A 240 -15.99 -3.28 -6.02
N ASN A 241 -15.11 -3.70 -6.94
CA ASN A 241 -13.66 -3.57 -6.78
C ASN A 241 -13.05 -2.36 -7.52
N THR A 242 -13.76 -1.74 -8.47
CA THR A 242 -13.29 -0.53 -9.15
C THR A 242 -13.25 0.68 -8.23
N HIS A 243 -12.22 1.52 -8.39
CA HIS A 243 -12.10 2.81 -7.69
C HIS A 243 -13.07 3.90 -8.21
N ALA A 244 -14.24 3.52 -8.73
CA ALA A 244 -15.32 4.40 -9.21
C ALA A 244 -15.69 5.51 -8.22
N PHE A 245 -15.55 5.22 -6.93
CA PHE A 245 -15.86 6.09 -5.79
C PHE A 245 -15.01 7.36 -5.69
N GLU A 246 -13.92 7.51 -6.45
CA GLU A 246 -13.01 8.67 -6.31
C GLU A 246 -13.69 10.03 -6.55
N LEU A 247 -14.67 10.13 -7.44
CA LEU A 247 -15.42 11.38 -7.65
C LEU A 247 -16.39 11.68 -6.50
N LYS A 248 -16.90 10.67 -5.80
CA LYS A 248 -17.69 10.86 -4.56
C LYS A 248 -16.83 11.41 -3.41
N LYS A 249 -15.50 11.25 -3.48
CA LYS A 249 -14.55 11.78 -2.49
C LYS A 249 -14.21 13.26 -2.70
N LEU A 250 -14.68 13.90 -3.79
CA LEU A 250 -14.56 15.36 -3.97
C LEU A 250 -15.48 16.10 -2.99
N ASN A 251 -14.90 16.60 -1.91
CA ASN A 251 -15.61 17.48 -1.00
C ASN A 251 -15.82 18.87 -1.62
N PHE A 252 -16.81 19.04 -2.50
CA PHE A 252 -17.16 20.34 -3.10
C PHE A 252 -17.62 21.41 -2.09
N LYS A 253 -17.78 21.07 -0.80
CA LYS A 253 -18.01 22.02 0.30
C LYS A 253 -16.69 22.55 0.89
N ASP A 254 -15.54 21.96 0.53
CA ASP A 254 -14.21 22.43 0.89
C ASP A 254 -13.99 23.84 0.32
N SER A 255 -13.51 24.75 1.17
CA SER A 255 -13.30 26.15 0.81
C SER A 255 -12.21 26.32 -0.25
N TRP A 256 -11.21 25.43 -0.32
CA TRP A 256 -10.20 25.47 -1.38
C TRP A 256 -10.80 25.07 -2.74
N ILE A 257 -11.53 23.96 -2.82
CA ILE A 257 -12.19 23.52 -4.07
C ILE A 257 -13.18 24.59 -4.54
N LYS A 258 -14.01 25.11 -3.63
CA LYS A 258 -14.99 26.15 -3.94
C LYS A 258 -14.32 27.44 -4.44
N ASN A 259 -13.26 27.89 -3.79
CA ASN A 259 -12.53 29.10 -4.21
C ASN A 259 -11.79 28.91 -5.53
N ALA A 260 -11.26 27.72 -5.82
CA ALA A 260 -10.62 27.42 -7.12
C ALA A 260 -11.64 27.50 -8.27
N LEU A 261 -12.82 26.90 -8.11
CA LEU A 261 -13.90 26.92 -9.11
C LEU A 261 -14.57 28.29 -9.25
N TRP A 262 -14.61 29.12 -8.18
CA TRP A 262 -15.27 30.43 -8.19
C TRP A 262 -14.32 31.60 -8.50
N GLY A 263 -12.99 31.41 -8.43
CA GLY A 263 -11.99 32.48 -8.50
C GLY A 263 -11.52 32.89 -9.90
N SER A 264 -12.07 32.29 -10.96
CA SER A 264 -11.74 32.56 -12.37
C SER A 264 -12.96 32.32 -13.28
N ASN A 265 -12.82 32.41 -14.61
CA ASN A 265 -13.94 32.38 -15.57
C ASN A 265 -14.78 31.07 -15.60
N PHE A 266 -14.49 30.10 -14.74
CA PHE A 266 -15.19 28.82 -14.57
C PHE A 266 -16.62 28.94 -13.99
N SER A 267 -17.36 30.02 -14.25
CA SER A 267 -18.82 30.07 -14.05
C SER A 267 -19.52 28.94 -14.84
N GLU A 268 -18.94 28.55 -15.98
CA GLU A 268 -19.31 27.39 -16.79
C GLU A 268 -19.00 26.04 -16.15
N THR A 269 -18.30 25.96 -15.00
CA THR A 269 -18.14 24.71 -14.23
C THR A 269 -19.20 24.53 -13.15
N ARG A 270 -20.13 25.48 -12.99
CA ARG A 270 -21.17 25.42 -11.96
C ARG A 270 -22.07 24.20 -12.11
N TRP A 271 -22.21 23.65 -13.33
CA TRP A 271 -22.90 22.37 -13.54
C TRP A 271 -22.21 21.19 -12.84
N ILE A 272 -20.90 21.23 -12.52
CA ILE A 272 -20.23 20.17 -11.73
C ILE A 272 -20.87 20.07 -10.34
N LEU A 273 -21.22 21.22 -9.73
CA LEU A 273 -21.90 21.27 -8.43
C LEU A 273 -23.34 20.76 -8.53
N ASP A 274 -24.04 21.08 -9.63
CA ASP A 274 -25.37 20.52 -9.90
C ASP A 274 -25.29 18.99 -10.14
N PHE A 275 -24.29 18.55 -10.89
CA PHE A 275 -24.03 17.15 -11.27
C PHE A 275 -23.54 16.31 -10.09
N GLN A 276 -22.92 16.91 -9.08
CA GLN A 276 -22.63 16.22 -7.82
C GLN A 276 -23.89 15.63 -7.20
N THR A 277 -25.06 16.28 -7.34
CA THR A 277 -26.34 15.72 -6.87
C THR A 277 -26.75 14.47 -7.66
N SER A 278 -26.38 14.37 -8.94
CA SER A 278 -26.58 13.14 -9.75
C SER A 278 -25.53 12.07 -9.42
N ILE A 279 -24.26 12.44 -9.20
CA ILE A 279 -23.19 11.54 -8.72
C ILE A 279 -23.53 10.94 -7.35
N ASP A 280 -24.00 11.77 -6.41
CA ASP A 280 -24.32 11.33 -5.05
C ASP A 280 -25.46 10.31 -5.05
N LYS A 281 -26.50 10.51 -5.88
CA LYS A 281 -27.63 9.58 -6.11
C LYS A 281 -27.22 8.31 -6.87
N PHE A 282 -26.35 8.44 -7.87
CA PHE A 282 -25.77 7.32 -8.61
C PHE A 282 -24.95 6.42 -7.67
N TYR A 283 -24.24 7.01 -6.71
CA TYR A 283 -23.53 6.28 -5.65
C TYR A 283 -24.31 6.17 -4.32
N GLU A 284 -25.63 6.39 -4.31
CA GLU A 284 -26.44 6.32 -3.09
C GLU A 284 -26.67 4.87 -2.62
N PRO A 285 -27.04 3.92 -3.50
CA PRO A 285 -27.16 2.49 -3.13
C PRO A 285 -25.86 1.89 -2.57
N PHE A 286 -24.70 2.36 -3.02
CA PHE A 286 -23.39 1.91 -2.52
C PHE A 286 -22.98 2.49 -1.15
N GLN A 287 -23.89 3.11 -0.41
CA GLN A 287 -23.66 3.47 1.00
C GLN A 287 -23.99 2.32 1.95
N GLU A 288 -25.04 1.54 1.65
CA GLU A 288 -25.39 0.33 2.39
C GLU A 288 -24.73 -0.91 1.78
N GLN A 289 -23.40 -0.95 1.77
CA GLN A 289 -22.67 -1.96 1.02
C GLN A 289 -23.01 -3.39 1.47
N GLY A 290 -23.35 -4.25 0.50
CA GLY A 290 -23.07 -5.67 0.61
C GLY A 290 -21.56 -5.88 0.65
N SER A 291 -21.07 -6.84 1.43
CA SER A 291 -19.65 -7.12 1.58
C SER A 291 -18.94 -7.29 0.23
N GLN A 292 -18.07 -6.34 -0.12
CA GLN A 292 -17.18 -6.39 -1.29
C GLN A 292 -16.36 -7.69 -1.28
N ARG A 293 -15.90 -8.13 -0.10
CA ARG A 293 -15.21 -9.41 0.11
C ARG A 293 -16.09 -10.61 -0.28
N ASP A 294 -17.39 -10.60 0.02
CA ASP A 294 -18.27 -11.70 -0.35
C ASP A 294 -18.56 -11.72 -1.85
N VAL A 295 -18.66 -10.54 -2.49
CA VAL A 295 -18.69 -10.40 -3.96
C VAL A 295 -17.43 -11.00 -4.59
N ARG A 296 -16.23 -10.57 -4.15
CA ARG A 296 -14.96 -11.08 -4.65
C ARG A 296 -14.77 -12.58 -4.39
N LYS A 297 -15.22 -13.08 -3.22
CA LYS A 297 -15.18 -14.52 -2.87
C LYS A 297 -16.13 -15.34 -3.74
N ALA A 298 -17.34 -14.85 -4.03
CA ALA A 298 -18.27 -15.49 -4.96
C ALA A 298 -17.73 -15.55 -6.39
N ALA A 299 -17.18 -14.44 -6.90
CA ALA A 299 -16.56 -14.39 -8.22
C ALA A 299 -15.29 -15.24 -8.33
N THR A 300 -14.50 -15.34 -7.25
CA THR A 300 -13.33 -16.22 -7.16
C THR A 300 -13.72 -17.70 -7.15
N PHE A 301 -14.75 -18.09 -6.39
CA PHE A 301 -15.30 -19.44 -6.48
C PHE A 301 -15.81 -19.73 -7.89
N TYR A 302 -16.59 -18.84 -8.49
CA TYR A 302 -17.11 -19.00 -9.85
C TYR A 302 -16.01 -19.14 -10.92
N ARG A 303 -14.91 -18.37 -10.84
CA ARG A 303 -13.73 -18.54 -11.70
C ARG A 303 -13.08 -19.92 -11.54
N ARG A 304 -12.76 -20.32 -10.30
CA ARG A 304 -12.20 -21.65 -10.00
C ARG A 304 -13.11 -22.78 -10.46
N LEU A 305 -14.43 -22.64 -10.29
CA LEU A 305 -15.44 -23.58 -10.75
C LEU A 305 -15.42 -23.75 -12.29
N LEU A 306 -15.28 -22.67 -13.06
CA LEU A 306 -15.14 -22.75 -14.52
C LEU A 306 -13.88 -23.51 -14.95
N GLU A 307 -12.74 -23.21 -14.32
CA GLU A 307 -11.41 -23.76 -14.66
C GLU A 307 -11.31 -25.28 -14.45
N VAL A 308 -12.02 -25.80 -13.45
CA VAL A 308 -11.95 -27.21 -13.01
C VAL A 308 -13.10 -28.09 -13.50
N LYS A 309 -14.04 -27.55 -14.28
CA LYS A 309 -15.22 -28.25 -14.84
C LYS A 309 -14.90 -29.51 -15.67
N SER A 310 -13.64 -29.73 -16.04
CA SER A 310 -13.19 -30.90 -16.80
C SER A 310 -12.74 -32.09 -15.96
N LEU A 311 -12.70 -31.98 -14.62
CA LEU A 311 -12.18 -33.02 -13.74
C LEU A 311 -13.11 -34.22 -13.61
N GLN A 312 -12.50 -35.40 -13.39
CA GLN A 312 -13.18 -36.64 -13.06
C GLN A 312 -12.62 -37.25 -11.77
N ILE A 313 -13.37 -38.15 -11.13
CA ILE A 313 -12.93 -38.86 -9.90
C ILE A 313 -11.59 -39.60 -10.14
N SER A 314 -11.40 -40.12 -11.36
CA SER A 314 -10.15 -40.77 -11.81
C SER A 314 -8.91 -39.86 -11.75
N ASP A 315 -9.06 -38.54 -11.88
CA ASP A 315 -7.93 -37.60 -11.78
C ASP A 315 -7.40 -37.56 -10.35
N PHE A 316 -8.32 -37.42 -9.38
CA PHE A 316 -7.99 -37.45 -7.94
C PHE A 316 -7.42 -38.82 -7.53
N GLU A 317 -7.96 -39.92 -8.06
CA GLU A 317 -7.39 -41.26 -7.84
C GLU A 317 -5.98 -41.41 -8.42
N THR A 318 -5.70 -40.86 -9.60
CA THR A 318 -4.39 -40.95 -10.26
C THR A 318 -3.35 -40.18 -9.47
N ILE A 319 -3.67 -38.95 -9.08
CA ILE A 319 -2.82 -38.11 -8.22
C ILE A 319 -2.57 -38.80 -6.88
N ALA A 320 -3.62 -39.32 -6.22
CA ALA A 320 -3.48 -40.00 -4.92
C ALA A 320 -2.57 -41.24 -5.01
N LYS A 321 -2.74 -42.09 -6.03
CA LYS A 321 -1.89 -43.27 -6.26
C LYS A 321 -0.45 -42.88 -6.59
N GLY A 322 -0.25 -41.80 -7.36
CA GLY A 322 1.07 -41.26 -7.64
C GLY A 322 1.79 -40.79 -6.38
N VAL A 323 1.13 -40.00 -5.52
CA VAL A 323 1.69 -39.54 -4.25
C VAL A 323 1.97 -40.72 -3.30
N GLN A 324 1.06 -41.69 -3.17
CA GLN A 324 1.28 -42.92 -2.41
C GLN A 324 2.50 -43.73 -2.89
N SER A 325 2.84 -43.68 -4.18
CA SER A 325 4.00 -44.39 -4.73
C SER A 325 5.34 -43.78 -4.35
N CYS A 326 5.35 -42.53 -3.88
CA CYS A 326 6.53 -41.85 -3.37
C CYS A 326 6.74 -42.17 -1.89
N VAL A 327 7.93 -42.67 -1.56
CA VAL A 327 8.30 -43.03 -0.18
C VAL A 327 9.30 -42.01 0.35
N LEU A 328 8.93 -41.33 1.44
CA LEU A 328 9.89 -40.64 2.30
C LEU A 328 10.30 -41.60 3.40
N HIS A 329 11.59 -41.93 3.49
CA HIS A 329 12.11 -42.69 4.63
C HIS A 329 12.14 -41.80 5.87
N LYS A 330 12.09 -42.40 7.07
CA LYS A 330 12.10 -41.63 8.33
C LYS A 330 13.49 -41.03 8.58
N GLU A 331 13.66 -39.78 8.14
CA GLU A 331 14.77 -38.90 8.49
C GLU A 331 15.00 -38.88 10.02
N SER A 332 16.26 -38.70 10.44
CA SER A 332 16.53 -38.49 11.86
C SER A 332 16.05 -37.11 12.30
N ALA A 333 15.25 -37.06 13.37
CA ALA A 333 14.77 -35.79 13.93
C ALA A 333 15.91 -34.86 14.36
N GLU A 334 17.09 -35.43 14.65
CA GLU A 334 18.34 -34.74 14.92
C GLU A 334 18.87 -33.97 13.69
N ALA A 335 18.93 -34.62 12.51
CA ALA A 335 19.37 -33.96 11.27
C ALA A 335 18.43 -32.80 10.88
N ILE A 336 17.11 -33.02 10.95
CA ILE A 336 16.11 -31.95 10.71
C ILE A 336 16.33 -30.77 11.68
N THR A 337 16.60 -31.07 12.96
CA THR A 337 16.82 -30.04 13.99
C THR A 337 18.15 -29.30 13.79
N SER A 338 19.18 -29.98 13.30
CA SER A 338 20.44 -29.35 12.85
C SER A 338 20.17 -28.39 11.68
N LEU A 339 19.54 -28.84 10.59
CA LEU A 339 19.23 -27.99 9.42
C LEU A 339 18.40 -26.75 9.80
N ARG A 340 17.37 -26.92 10.66
CA ARG A 340 16.57 -25.80 11.23
C ARG A 340 17.44 -24.79 11.98
N THR A 341 18.37 -25.27 12.81
CA THR A 341 19.27 -24.43 13.61
C THR A 341 20.26 -23.68 12.73
N THR A 342 20.83 -24.38 11.74
CA THR A 342 21.74 -23.83 10.74
C THR A 342 21.09 -22.74 9.89
N SER A 343 19.86 -22.95 9.42
CA SER A 343 19.12 -21.93 8.66
C SER A 343 18.94 -20.63 9.46
N LYS A 344 18.59 -20.74 10.76
CA LYS A 344 18.51 -19.58 11.66
C LYS A 344 19.87 -18.90 11.84
N ASN A 345 20.95 -19.67 11.94
CA ASN A 345 22.30 -19.13 12.09
C ASN A 345 22.80 -18.41 10.81
N ILE A 346 22.44 -18.90 9.62
CA ILE A 346 22.68 -18.18 8.34
C ILE A 346 21.96 -16.83 8.34
N GLN A 347 20.65 -16.81 8.64
CA GLN A 347 19.87 -15.56 8.69
C GLN A 347 20.46 -14.55 9.69
N ARG A 348 20.83 -15.00 10.90
CA ARG A 348 21.45 -14.18 11.95
C ARG A 348 22.78 -13.57 11.49
N LEU A 349 23.67 -14.38 10.93
CA LEU A 349 24.99 -13.93 10.48
C LEU A 349 24.87 -13.02 9.24
N LEU A 350 23.93 -13.30 8.34
CA LEU A 350 23.61 -12.45 7.19
C LEU A 350 23.06 -11.09 7.64
N LYS A 351 22.19 -11.04 8.66
CA LYS A 351 21.70 -9.77 9.23
C LYS A 351 22.84 -8.92 9.80
N LYS A 352 23.77 -9.53 10.55
CA LYS A 352 24.96 -8.83 11.06
C LYS A 352 25.87 -8.31 9.94
N ILE A 353 26.16 -9.15 8.93
CA ILE A 353 27.00 -8.75 7.80
C ILE A 353 26.33 -7.67 6.94
N ARG A 354 25.01 -7.74 6.71
CA ARG A 354 24.27 -6.67 6.03
C ARG A 354 24.33 -5.35 6.81
N ALA A 355 24.20 -5.36 8.13
CA ALA A 355 24.35 -4.14 8.94
C ALA A 355 25.76 -3.52 8.79
N VAL A 356 26.83 -4.33 8.79
CA VAL A 356 28.21 -3.86 8.52
C VAL A 356 28.35 -3.31 7.08
N ARG A 357 27.74 -3.97 6.10
CA ARG A 357 27.79 -3.56 4.68
C ARG A 357 26.98 -2.29 4.40
N ASN A 358 25.84 -2.10 5.06
CA ASN A 358 25.05 -0.85 5.02
C ASN A 358 25.87 0.32 5.59
N VAL A 359 26.53 0.07 6.73
CA VAL A 359 27.43 1.00 7.42
C VAL A 359 28.64 1.38 6.54
N GLU A 360 29.21 0.43 5.82
CA GLU A 360 30.27 0.67 4.83
C GLU A 360 29.79 1.52 3.64
N ILE A 361 28.65 1.18 3.03
CA ILE A 361 28.12 1.89 1.86
C ILE A 361 27.80 3.35 2.21
N ALA A 362 27.01 3.59 3.26
CA ALA A 362 26.63 4.94 3.69
C ALA A 362 27.85 5.83 4.01
N MET A 363 28.94 5.23 4.53
CA MET A 363 30.20 5.91 4.78
C MET A 363 31.04 6.16 3.53
N VAL A 364 31.04 5.25 2.56
CA VAL A 364 31.74 5.44 1.27
C VAL A 364 31.08 6.55 0.45
N ASP A 365 29.75 6.57 0.37
CA ASP A 365 29.01 7.56 -0.43
C ASP A 365 29.20 8.99 0.11
N HIS A 366 29.26 9.15 1.43
CA HIS A 366 29.46 10.45 2.09
C HIS A 366 30.94 10.78 2.34
N LYS A 367 31.89 9.90 1.97
CA LYS A 367 33.33 10.07 2.22
C LYS A 367 33.88 11.39 1.67
N LYS A 368 33.41 11.83 0.51
CA LYS A 368 33.79 13.12 -0.09
C LYS A 368 33.33 14.29 0.77
N VAL A 369 32.07 14.27 1.24
CA VAL A 369 31.50 15.32 2.11
C VAL A 369 32.26 15.41 3.42
N VAL A 370 32.65 14.26 4.00
CA VAL A 370 33.51 14.21 5.20
C VAL A 370 34.92 14.76 4.92
N GLN A 371 35.50 14.50 3.75
CA GLN A 371 36.83 15.02 3.36
C GLN A 371 36.85 16.52 3.01
N GLU A 372 35.72 17.09 2.57
CA GLU A 372 35.58 18.51 2.22
C GLU A 372 34.88 19.33 3.33
N LEU A 373 34.60 18.70 4.47
CA LEU A 373 33.89 19.26 5.61
C LEU A 373 34.60 20.51 6.17
N SER A 374 33.88 21.62 6.29
CA SER A 374 34.42 22.89 6.76
C SER A 374 33.31 23.85 7.19
N GLY A 375 33.67 25.01 7.77
CA GLY A 375 32.73 26.11 8.05
C GLY A 375 32.09 26.77 6.80
N LYS A 376 32.17 26.13 5.62
CA LYS A 376 31.47 26.49 4.38
C LYS A 376 30.53 25.38 3.87
N THR A 377 30.55 24.19 4.46
CA THR A 377 29.66 23.06 4.14
C THR A 377 28.20 23.49 4.30
N GLU A 378 27.33 23.08 3.38
CA GLU A 378 25.95 23.54 3.39
C GLU A 378 25.12 22.87 4.51
N MET A 379 24.10 23.60 4.99
CA MET A 379 23.14 23.10 5.99
C MET A 379 22.27 21.93 5.46
N THR A 380 22.30 21.68 4.15
CA THR A 380 21.77 20.48 3.46
C THR A 380 22.68 19.28 3.71
N GLU A 381 23.97 19.41 3.40
CA GLU A 381 25.01 18.38 3.57
C GLU A 381 25.17 17.97 5.05
N LEU A 382 25.16 18.95 5.97
CA LEU A 382 25.20 18.69 7.42
C LEU A 382 24.01 17.86 7.91
N LYS A 383 22.82 18.02 7.31
CA LYS A 383 21.63 17.23 7.66
C LYS A 383 21.68 15.82 7.08
N GLN A 384 22.22 15.65 5.87
CA GLN A 384 22.49 14.33 5.31
C GLN A 384 23.48 13.55 6.18
N LEU A 385 24.55 14.20 6.67
CA LEU A 385 25.48 13.59 7.64
C LEU A 385 24.81 13.22 8.97
N LEU A 386 23.80 13.97 9.43
CA LEU A 386 23.03 13.66 10.63
C LEU A 386 22.12 12.44 10.43
N GLU A 387 21.40 12.40 9.30
CA GLU A 387 20.58 11.24 8.88
C GLU A 387 21.45 9.98 8.77
N VAL A 388 22.65 10.10 8.16
CA VAL A 388 23.64 9.02 8.07
C VAL A 388 24.17 8.60 9.45
N LEU A 389 24.51 9.52 10.35
CA LEU A 389 24.97 9.17 11.71
C LEU A 389 23.87 8.47 12.54
N LEU A 390 22.61 8.86 12.38
CA LEU A 390 21.48 8.18 13.01
C LEU A 390 21.26 6.78 12.42
N PHE A 391 21.38 6.63 11.10
CA PHE A 391 21.36 5.33 10.43
C PHE A 391 22.52 4.41 10.86
N LEU A 392 23.74 4.96 10.96
CA LEU A 392 24.91 4.25 11.51
C LEU A 392 24.67 3.79 12.94
N LYS A 393 24.15 4.67 13.80
CA LYS A 393 23.85 4.39 15.20
C LYS A 393 22.93 3.20 15.35
N GLU A 394 21.86 3.12 14.56
CA GLU A 394 20.94 1.99 14.62
C GLU A 394 21.51 0.73 13.96
N ASN A 395 22.23 0.81 12.83
CA ASN A 395 22.85 -0.37 12.20
C ASN A 395 23.95 -0.98 13.09
N LEU A 396 24.85 -0.18 13.67
CA LEU A 396 25.89 -0.66 14.59
C LEU A 396 25.30 -1.16 15.92
N ARG A 397 24.23 -0.53 16.43
CA ARG A 397 23.43 -1.10 17.53
C ARG A 397 22.84 -2.47 17.18
N ASN A 398 22.41 -2.70 15.93
CA ASN A 398 21.97 -4.01 15.44
C ASN A 398 23.12 -5.00 15.17
N VAL A 399 24.38 -4.56 15.11
CA VAL A 399 25.56 -5.46 15.18
C VAL A 399 25.82 -5.90 16.63
N ILE A 400 25.74 -4.95 17.57
CA ILE A 400 26.18 -5.11 18.97
C ILE A 400 25.13 -5.79 19.86
N LEU A 401 23.84 -5.39 19.80
CA LEU A 401 22.82 -5.88 20.73
C LEU A 401 22.40 -7.34 20.54
N TYR A 402 22.67 -7.95 19.38
CA TYR A 402 22.37 -9.37 19.17
C TYR A 402 23.50 -10.22 19.76
N VAL A 403 23.39 -10.49 21.06
CA VAL A 403 24.31 -11.32 21.87
C VAL A 403 24.33 -12.77 21.37
N LEU A 404 25.08 -12.99 20.30
CA LEU A 404 25.42 -14.29 19.72
C LEU A 404 26.82 -14.18 19.11
N ASN A 405 27.68 -15.10 19.54
CA ASN A 405 29.05 -15.22 19.06
C ASN A 405 29.05 -15.54 17.55
N TRP A 406 29.84 -14.77 16.80
CA TRP A 406 29.97 -14.92 15.35
C TRP A 406 30.57 -16.29 15.01
N GLY A 407 31.56 -16.75 15.79
CA GLY A 407 32.21 -18.05 15.62
C GLY A 407 31.28 -19.23 15.94
N GLU A 408 30.47 -19.17 17.00
CA GLU A 408 29.48 -20.25 17.27
C GLU A 408 28.46 -20.40 16.14
N SER A 409 27.98 -19.27 15.61
CA SER A 409 27.06 -19.27 14.46
C SER A 409 27.74 -19.85 13.22
N ALA A 410 28.97 -19.41 12.92
CA ALA A 410 29.75 -19.87 11.78
C ALA A 410 30.12 -21.36 11.85
N LYS A 411 30.69 -21.79 12.99
CA LYS A 411 31.01 -23.19 13.28
C LYS A 411 29.78 -24.09 13.10
N SER A 412 28.63 -23.71 13.68
CA SER A 412 27.37 -24.45 13.53
C SER A 412 26.94 -24.60 12.06
N ILE A 413 27.15 -23.58 11.23
CA ILE A 413 26.84 -23.65 9.79
C ILE A 413 27.84 -24.55 9.06
N PHE A 414 29.13 -24.43 9.36
CA PHE A 414 30.19 -25.23 8.75
C PHE A 414 30.02 -26.72 9.08
N GLU A 415 29.86 -27.08 10.36
CA GLU A 415 29.70 -28.47 10.80
C GLU A 415 28.44 -29.14 10.21
N SER A 416 27.37 -28.37 9.97
CA SER A 416 26.08 -28.90 9.51
C SER A 416 25.90 -28.92 7.99
N LEU A 417 26.69 -28.14 7.23
CA LEU A 417 26.60 -28.06 5.76
C LEU A 417 27.86 -28.51 5.02
N ASN A 418 28.94 -28.86 5.72
CA ASN A 418 30.12 -29.44 5.07
C ASN A 418 29.70 -30.76 4.39
N GLY A 419 29.75 -30.80 3.06
CA GLY A 419 29.18 -31.90 2.29
C GLY A 419 27.65 -31.94 2.25
N PHE A 420 26.94 -30.80 2.32
CA PHE A 420 25.47 -30.69 2.33
C PHE A 420 24.73 -31.60 1.32
N HIS A 421 25.17 -31.64 0.05
CA HIS A 421 24.58 -32.52 -1.00
C HIS A 421 24.88 -34.01 -0.81
N SER A 422 25.79 -34.36 0.10
CA SER A 422 26.13 -35.73 0.50
C SER A 422 25.47 -36.17 1.81
N LEU A 423 24.76 -35.27 2.52
CA LEU A 423 23.91 -35.64 3.66
C LEU A 423 22.74 -36.50 3.18
N ASP A 424 22.44 -37.58 3.90
CA ASP A 424 21.38 -38.52 3.49
C ASP A 424 20.00 -37.86 3.54
N THR A 425 19.70 -37.05 4.56
CA THR A 425 18.50 -36.18 4.61
C THR A 425 18.32 -35.34 3.35
N THR A 426 19.37 -34.67 2.87
CA THR A 426 19.30 -33.85 1.64
C THR A 426 18.99 -34.72 0.42
N LYS A 427 19.58 -35.93 0.33
CA LYS A 427 19.31 -36.89 -0.77
C LYS A 427 17.89 -37.44 -0.71
N GLU A 428 17.42 -37.82 0.47
CA GLU A 428 16.09 -38.41 0.70
C GLU A 428 14.99 -37.42 0.36
N VAL A 429 15.00 -36.23 0.95
CA VAL A 429 14.05 -35.15 0.63
C VAL A 429 14.09 -34.82 -0.86
N THR A 430 15.28 -34.62 -1.43
CA THR A 430 15.41 -34.29 -2.86
C THR A 430 14.91 -35.41 -3.77
N SER A 431 15.05 -36.68 -3.37
CA SER A 431 14.59 -37.84 -4.16
C SER A 431 13.09 -38.03 -4.04
N TYR A 432 12.53 -37.86 -2.84
CA TYR A 432 11.10 -37.86 -2.60
C TYR A 432 10.40 -36.71 -3.35
N MET A 433 10.96 -35.50 -3.29
CA MET A 433 10.47 -34.35 -4.07
C MET A 433 10.59 -34.59 -5.59
N LYS A 434 11.66 -35.22 -6.08
CA LYS A 434 11.78 -35.66 -7.48
C LYS A 434 10.80 -36.78 -7.88
N CYS A 435 10.18 -37.47 -6.92
CA CYS A 435 9.06 -38.37 -7.15
C CYS A 435 7.72 -37.59 -7.17
N LEU A 436 7.49 -36.73 -6.16
CA LEU A 436 6.31 -35.87 -6.07
C LEU A 436 6.13 -34.95 -7.31
N MET A 437 7.21 -34.46 -7.90
CA MET A 437 7.18 -33.68 -9.15
C MET A 437 6.89 -34.51 -10.42
N LYS A 438 6.78 -35.84 -10.32
CA LYS A 438 6.44 -36.76 -11.43
C LYS A 438 5.03 -37.36 -11.32
N VAL A 439 4.27 -37.00 -10.29
CA VAL A 439 2.89 -37.46 -10.12
C VAL A 439 2.05 -36.95 -11.28
N GLU A 440 1.48 -37.88 -12.04
CA GLU A 440 0.63 -37.58 -13.19
C GLU A 440 -0.76 -37.09 -12.75
N GLY A 441 -1.37 -36.25 -13.58
CA GLY A 441 -2.73 -35.73 -13.40
C GLY A 441 -2.81 -34.21 -13.19
N PRO A 442 -4.02 -33.64 -13.20
CA PRO A 442 -4.27 -32.20 -13.15
C PRO A 442 -4.21 -31.64 -11.71
N VAL A 443 -3.05 -31.71 -11.06
CA VAL A 443 -2.84 -31.39 -9.63
C VAL A 443 -3.38 -30.00 -9.23
N GLU A 444 -3.04 -28.95 -9.99
CA GLU A 444 -3.53 -27.57 -9.78
C GLU A 444 -5.06 -27.48 -9.72
N LYS A 445 -5.74 -28.22 -10.61
CA LYS A 445 -7.20 -28.22 -10.67
C LYS A 445 -7.81 -29.00 -9.50
N ALA A 446 -7.20 -30.12 -9.13
CA ALA A 446 -7.63 -30.92 -7.97
C ALA A 446 -7.52 -30.11 -6.66
N ALA A 447 -6.40 -29.40 -6.47
CA ALA A 447 -6.20 -28.46 -5.38
C ALA A 447 -7.23 -27.31 -5.42
N SER A 448 -7.49 -26.75 -6.61
CA SER A 448 -8.48 -25.68 -6.79
C SER A 448 -9.91 -26.11 -6.43
N VAL A 449 -10.32 -27.34 -6.74
CA VAL A 449 -11.59 -27.94 -6.25
C VAL A 449 -11.59 -28.08 -4.73
N ALA A 450 -10.50 -28.60 -4.16
CA ALA A 450 -10.39 -28.77 -2.71
C ALA A 450 -10.49 -27.44 -1.95
N MET A 451 -9.84 -26.37 -2.44
CA MET A 451 -9.99 -25.01 -1.91
C MET A 451 -11.44 -24.51 -2.03
N VAL A 452 -12.14 -24.83 -3.11
CA VAL A 452 -13.55 -24.46 -3.30
C VAL A 452 -14.45 -25.23 -2.30
N PHE A 453 -14.26 -26.53 -2.10
CA PHE A 453 -15.00 -27.32 -1.11
C PHE A 453 -14.78 -26.83 0.33
N LYS A 454 -13.52 -26.65 0.74
CA LYS A 454 -13.17 -26.10 2.06
C LYS A 454 -13.70 -24.67 2.25
N GLY A 455 -13.69 -23.87 1.17
CA GLY A 455 -14.31 -22.55 1.14
C GLY A 455 -15.84 -22.56 1.25
N MET A 456 -16.52 -23.53 0.62
CA MET A 456 -17.98 -23.70 0.67
C MET A 456 -18.48 -24.08 2.07
N ARG A 457 -17.81 -25.00 2.77
CA ARG A 457 -18.18 -25.36 4.17
C ARG A 457 -18.14 -24.16 5.11
N LYS A 458 -17.26 -23.19 4.84
CA LYS A 458 -17.05 -21.98 5.65
C LYS A 458 -18.01 -20.83 5.28
N LEU A 459 -18.96 -21.03 4.36
CA LEU A 459 -19.95 -20.02 4.02
C LEU A 459 -21.05 -19.90 5.09
N ARG A 460 -21.25 -18.68 5.58
CA ARG A 460 -22.31 -18.32 6.55
C ARG A 460 -23.53 -17.75 5.83
N ILE A 461 -24.69 -17.73 6.50
CA ILE A 461 -25.93 -17.14 5.94
C ILE A 461 -25.71 -15.69 5.47
N SER A 462 -24.89 -14.92 6.21
CA SER A 462 -24.50 -13.55 5.88
C SER A 462 -23.85 -13.40 4.50
N PHE A 463 -23.16 -14.42 3.98
CA PHE A 463 -22.59 -14.40 2.62
C PHE A 463 -23.69 -14.28 1.56
N LYS A 464 -24.82 -14.99 1.74
CA LYS A 464 -25.99 -14.84 0.88
C LYS A 464 -26.60 -13.45 1.04
N GLU A 465 -26.86 -13.02 2.28
CA GLU A 465 -27.46 -11.70 2.54
C GLU A 465 -26.65 -10.54 1.94
N ASN A 466 -25.32 -10.60 2.05
CA ASN A 466 -24.42 -9.61 1.47
C ASN A 466 -24.41 -9.63 -0.06
N LEU A 467 -24.40 -10.81 -0.69
CA LEU A 467 -24.49 -10.94 -2.15
C LEU A 467 -25.85 -10.52 -2.70
N LEU A 468 -26.93 -10.82 -1.98
CA LEU A 468 -28.27 -10.33 -2.31
C LEU A 468 -28.33 -8.81 -2.20
N ARG A 469 -27.79 -8.21 -1.12
CA ARG A 469 -27.68 -6.75 -0.98
C ARG A 469 -26.87 -6.14 -2.13
N ALA A 470 -25.69 -6.67 -2.44
CA ALA A 470 -24.86 -6.21 -3.56
C ALA A 470 -25.59 -6.31 -4.92
N SER A 471 -26.33 -7.40 -5.16
CA SER A 471 -27.10 -7.58 -6.39
C SER A 471 -28.32 -6.66 -6.51
N ASN A 472 -29.00 -6.35 -5.40
CA ASN A 472 -30.09 -5.37 -5.37
C ASN A 472 -29.55 -3.94 -5.55
N VAL A 473 -28.45 -3.60 -4.86
CA VAL A 473 -27.69 -2.34 -5.06
C VAL A 473 -27.32 -2.14 -6.53
N MET A 474 -26.90 -3.20 -7.24
CA MET A 474 -26.63 -3.13 -8.69
C MET A 474 -27.90 -2.91 -9.53
N VAL A 475 -29.05 -3.47 -9.17
CA VAL A 475 -30.33 -3.20 -9.87
C VAL A 475 -30.82 -1.77 -9.62
N GLU A 476 -30.79 -1.29 -8.38
CA GLU A 476 -31.15 0.09 -8.01
C GLU A 476 -30.22 1.10 -8.69
N PHE A 477 -28.93 0.79 -8.72
CA PHE A 477 -27.93 1.52 -9.48
C PHE A 477 -28.28 1.62 -10.97
N LEU A 478 -28.60 0.50 -11.64
CA LEU A 478 -28.96 0.48 -13.07
C LEU A 478 -30.20 1.32 -13.37
N VAL A 479 -31.16 1.40 -12.45
CA VAL A 479 -32.30 2.34 -12.53
C VAL A 479 -31.82 3.79 -12.38
N ASN A 480 -30.94 4.06 -11.42
CA ASN A 480 -30.39 5.40 -11.15
C ASN A 480 -29.46 5.94 -12.25
N ILE A 481 -28.93 5.11 -13.16
CA ILE A 481 -28.21 5.59 -14.36
C ILE A 481 -29.06 6.59 -15.17
N LYS A 482 -30.39 6.45 -15.14
CA LYS A 482 -31.28 7.43 -15.77
C LYS A 482 -31.09 8.85 -15.22
N ALA A 483 -30.76 9.03 -13.93
CA ALA A 483 -30.52 10.35 -13.34
C ALA A 483 -29.24 11.04 -13.84
N ILE A 484 -28.31 10.29 -14.45
CA ILE A 484 -27.16 10.84 -15.18
C ILE A 484 -27.54 11.12 -16.65
N ARG A 485 -28.23 10.19 -17.32
CA ARG A 485 -28.69 10.39 -18.71
C ARG A 485 -29.68 11.55 -18.87
N ASP A 486 -30.57 11.75 -17.89
CA ASP A 486 -31.54 12.85 -17.85
C ASP A 486 -30.88 14.19 -17.44
N PHE A 487 -29.59 14.22 -17.07
CA PHE A 487 -28.87 15.47 -16.78
C PHE A 487 -28.63 16.26 -18.06
N LYS A 488 -29.42 17.32 -18.25
CA LYS A 488 -29.45 18.13 -19.48
C LYS A 488 -28.06 18.61 -19.91
N VAL A 489 -27.60 18.06 -21.04
CA VAL A 489 -26.37 18.47 -21.75
C VAL A 489 -26.40 19.95 -22.16
N GLU A 490 -27.58 20.59 -22.23
CA GLU A 490 -27.73 22.05 -22.39
C GLU A 490 -27.02 22.89 -21.31
N LYS A 491 -26.75 22.33 -20.12
CA LYS A 491 -25.88 22.98 -19.10
C LYS A 491 -24.39 22.79 -19.37
N ILE A 492 -24.03 21.71 -20.05
CA ILE A 492 -22.65 21.27 -20.28
C ILE A 492 -22.09 22.02 -21.49
N HIS A 493 -21.54 23.20 -21.23
CA HIS A 493 -20.81 23.95 -22.25
C HIS A 493 -19.52 23.18 -22.60
N LYS A 494 -19.29 22.97 -23.90
CA LYS A 494 -18.01 22.44 -24.40
C LYS A 494 -16.97 23.55 -24.32
N VAL A 495 -16.21 23.57 -23.23
CA VAL A 495 -15.06 24.47 -23.10
C VAL A 495 -13.97 23.94 -24.04
N ALA A 496 -13.83 24.54 -25.23
CA ALA A 496 -13.00 24.01 -26.31
C ALA A 496 -11.53 23.82 -25.88
N ASP A 497 -10.98 24.77 -25.11
CA ASP A 497 -9.62 24.72 -24.55
C ASP A 497 -9.40 23.49 -23.65
N VAL A 498 -10.46 23.02 -22.99
CA VAL A 498 -10.44 21.92 -22.03
C VAL A 498 -10.46 20.55 -22.73
N GLN A 499 -10.87 20.45 -24.00
CA GLN A 499 -10.70 19.19 -24.76
C GLN A 499 -9.22 18.83 -24.91
N ASN A 500 -8.33 19.82 -24.97
CA ASN A 500 -6.88 19.56 -24.92
C ASN A 500 -6.41 19.18 -23.51
N LEU A 501 -7.00 19.74 -22.44
CA LEU A 501 -6.70 19.34 -21.05
C LEU A 501 -7.17 17.91 -20.74
N GLN A 502 -8.18 17.38 -21.43
CA GLN A 502 -8.59 15.98 -21.33
C GLN A 502 -7.44 15.02 -21.72
N THR A 503 -6.73 15.31 -22.83
CA THR A 503 -5.57 14.52 -23.29
C THR A 503 -4.43 14.49 -22.27
N TYR A 504 -4.17 15.61 -21.58
CA TYR A 504 -3.02 15.75 -20.67
C TYR A 504 -3.36 15.46 -19.20
N SER A 505 -4.63 15.28 -18.84
CA SER A 505 -5.05 14.97 -17.46
C SER A 505 -5.09 13.47 -17.15
N GLU A 506 -4.94 12.60 -18.15
CA GLU A 506 -4.96 11.14 -17.97
C GLU A 506 -3.81 10.66 -17.05
N SER A 507 -2.60 11.21 -17.21
CA SER A 507 -1.44 10.89 -16.37
C SER A 507 -1.65 11.22 -14.89
N PHE A 508 -2.40 12.29 -14.61
CA PHE A 508 -2.82 12.68 -13.25
C PHE A 508 -3.91 11.79 -12.68
N GLN A 509 -4.89 11.38 -13.49
CA GLN A 509 -5.95 10.48 -13.04
C GLN A 509 -5.38 9.11 -12.67
N ASN A 510 -4.45 8.62 -13.51
CA ASN A 510 -3.75 7.37 -13.28
C ASN A 510 -2.85 7.40 -12.03
N SER A 511 -2.38 8.56 -11.55
CA SER A 511 -1.58 8.63 -10.31
C SER A 511 -2.39 8.75 -9.02
N ILE A 512 -3.71 8.96 -9.08
CA ILE A 512 -4.60 9.04 -7.90
C ILE A 512 -4.46 7.84 -6.94
N PRO A 513 -4.38 6.57 -7.39
CA PRO A 513 -4.28 5.42 -6.49
C PRO A 513 -2.98 5.46 -5.65
N ILE A 514 -1.84 5.74 -6.28
CA ILE A 514 -0.55 5.94 -5.61
C ILE A 514 -0.62 7.10 -4.61
N LEU A 515 -1.18 8.24 -5.02
CA LEU A 515 -1.29 9.42 -4.16
C LEU A 515 -2.21 9.17 -2.94
N ASN A 516 -3.24 8.34 -3.08
CA ASN A 516 -4.07 7.89 -1.96
C ASN A 516 -3.29 6.95 -1.02
N THR A 517 -2.52 5.99 -1.55
CA THR A 517 -1.65 5.12 -0.75
C THR A 517 -0.62 5.93 0.04
N ILE A 518 0.13 6.81 -0.62
CA ILE A 518 1.12 7.67 0.01
C ILE A 518 0.48 8.57 1.08
N LYS A 519 -0.74 9.08 0.85
CA LYS A 519 -1.47 9.88 1.83
C LYS A 519 -1.85 9.09 3.09
N GLU A 520 -2.23 7.83 2.97
CA GLU A 520 -2.46 6.93 4.11
C GLU A 520 -1.14 6.59 4.83
N VAL A 521 -0.14 6.13 4.09
CA VAL A 521 1.22 5.81 4.59
C VAL A 521 1.82 6.96 5.41
N LEU A 522 1.57 8.20 5.01
CA LEU A 522 2.05 9.41 5.68
C LEU A 522 1.21 9.89 6.88
N ALA A 523 0.16 9.16 7.27
CA ALA A 523 -0.68 9.46 8.43
C ALA A 523 -0.13 8.82 9.73
N PRO A 524 -0.21 9.50 10.89
CA PRO A 524 0.47 9.10 12.13
C PRO A 524 -0.17 7.92 12.89
N ASN A 525 -1.13 7.22 12.27
CA ASN A 525 -1.82 6.06 12.85
C ASN A 525 -2.39 5.18 11.72
N ASN A 526 -1.63 5.02 10.64
CA ASN A 526 -2.08 4.42 9.39
C ASN A 526 -2.29 2.90 9.46
N THR A 527 -2.89 2.36 8.42
CA THR A 527 -3.24 0.94 8.27
C THR A 527 -2.00 0.05 8.07
N PHE A 528 -0.94 0.58 7.46
CA PHE A 528 0.30 -0.14 7.16
C PHE A 528 1.10 -0.46 8.42
N LEU A 529 1.23 0.50 9.34
CA LEU A 529 1.86 0.30 10.66
C LEU A 529 1.08 -0.75 11.49
N LYS A 530 -0.25 -0.69 11.49
CA LYS A 530 -1.10 -1.67 12.18
C LYS A 530 -0.92 -3.09 11.65
N PHE A 531 -0.78 -3.26 10.34
CA PHE A 531 -0.47 -4.54 9.72
C PHE A 531 0.91 -5.08 10.17
N ILE A 532 1.93 -4.21 10.24
CA ILE A 532 3.25 -4.55 10.78
C ILE A 532 3.16 -4.95 12.26
N GLU A 533 2.40 -4.20 13.08
CA GLU A 533 2.23 -4.41 14.53
C GLU A 533 1.54 -5.74 14.84
N ILE A 534 0.36 -5.99 14.25
CA ILE A 534 -0.40 -7.23 14.47
C ILE A 534 0.43 -8.45 14.02
N GLY A 535 1.19 -8.33 12.93
CA GLY A 535 2.09 -9.40 12.48
C GLY A 535 3.30 -9.64 13.41
N LYS A 536 3.77 -8.63 14.17
CA LYS A 536 4.74 -8.83 15.26
C LYS A 536 4.10 -9.54 16.44
N GLU A 537 2.87 -9.15 16.81
CA GLU A 537 2.13 -9.82 17.88
C GLU A 537 1.89 -11.31 17.55
N LEU A 538 1.51 -11.63 16.32
CA LEU A 538 1.40 -13.01 15.83
C LEU A 538 2.73 -13.79 15.93
N LYS A 539 3.86 -13.15 15.58
CA LYS A 539 5.21 -13.72 15.67
C LYS A 539 5.63 -14.02 17.11
N GLU A 540 5.27 -13.15 18.05
CA GLU A 540 5.55 -13.29 19.48
C GLU A 540 4.64 -14.33 20.14
N ARG A 541 3.37 -14.43 19.72
CA ARG A 541 2.39 -15.40 20.24
C ARG A 541 2.62 -16.83 19.75
N SER A 542 2.96 -17.06 18.48
CA SER A 542 3.26 -18.42 17.99
C SER A 542 4.28 -18.45 16.85
N ASN A 543 5.39 -19.15 17.11
CA ASN A 543 6.43 -19.43 16.11
C ASN A 543 5.94 -20.36 14.99
N GLU A 544 4.93 -21.19 15.24
CA GLU A 544 4.40 -22.17 14.27
C GLU A 544 3.40 -21.50 13.35
N LEU A 545 2.56 -20.61 13.90
CA LEU A 545 1.78 -19.66 13.13
C LEU A 545 2.71 -18.76 12.31
N MET A 546 3.84 -18.29 12.86
CA MET A 546 4.76 -17.46 12.10
C MET A 546 5.42 -18.21 10.93
N LYS A 547 5.75 -19.50 11.07
CA LYS A 547 6.15 -20.35 9.93
C LYS A 547 5.07 -20.44 8.85
N PHE A 548 3.80 -20.52 9.26
CA PHE A 548 2.65 -20.55 8.35
C PHE A 548 2.44 -19.20 7.63
N TYR A 549 2.78 -18.09 8.30
CA TYR A 549 2.81 -16.77 7.68
C TYR A 549 3.96 -16.64 6.70
N ASP A 550 5.18 -16.94 7.15
CA ASP A 550 6.37 -16.93 6.30
C ASP A 550 6.22 -17.89 5.10
N TRP A 551 5.40 -18.95 5.21
CA TRP A 551 4.93 -19.80 4.11
C TRP A 551 4.06 -19.04 3.09
N TYR A 552 2.88 -18.56 3.51
CA TYR A 552 1.88 -18.05 2.56
C TYR A 552 2.19 -16.66 1.98
N PHE A 553 2.98 -15.85 2.69
CA PHE A 553 3.14 -14.41 2.45
C PHE A 553 4.47 -14.09 1.74
N GLY A 554 5.29 -15.10 1.46
CA GLY A 554 6.74 -14.91 1.41
C GLY A 554 7.30 -14.60 2.80
N ASN A 555 8.59 -14.26 2.90
CA ASN A 555 9.18 -13.84 4.18
C ASN A 555 8.44 -12.58 4.68
N PHE A 556 7.77 -12.68 5.83
CA PHE A 556 6.99 -11.57 6.38
C PHE A 556 7.88 -10.41 6.83
N GLU A 557 9.13 -10.66 7.23
CA GLU A 557 10.12 -9.60 7.47
C GLU A 557 10.45 -8.84 6.18
N SER A 558 10.38 -9.50 5.01
CA SER A 558 10.53 -8.84 3.71
C SER A 558 9.32 -7.97 3.38
N LEU A 559 8.10 -8.44 3.65
CA LEU A 559 6.88 -7.64 3.46
C LEU A 559 6.84 -6.44 4.42
N GLN A 560 7.25 -6.63 5.68
CA GLN A 560 7.46 -5.54 6.63
C GLN A 560 8.55 -4.56 6.16
N ALA A 561 9.64 -5.04 5.58
CA ALA A 561 10.71 -4.20 5.05
C ALA A 561 10.25 -3.38 3.83
N SER A 562 9.51 -3.96 2.88
CA SER A 562 8.93 -3.23 1.75
C SER A 562 7.94 -2.15 2.20
N ILE A 563 7.10 -2.46 3.21
CA ILE A 563 6.18 -1.46 3.79
C ILE A 563 6.95 -0.35 4.53
N ALA A 564 8.02 -0.70 5.27
CA ALA A 564 8.89 0.29 5.92
C ALA A 564 9.60 1.19 4.89
N ASN A 565 10.13 0.60 3.81
CA ASN A 565 10.75 1.33 2.71
C ASN A 565 9.76 2.31 2.06
N LEU A 566 8.52 1.88 1.78
CA LEU A 566 7.45 2.74 1.29
C LEU A 566 7.12 3.90 2.27
N ILE A 567 7.15 3.66 3.59
CA ILE A 567 6.97 4.71 4.63
C ILE A 567 8.12 5.72 4.59
N ASP A 568 9.36 5.24 4.53
CA ASP A 568 10.56 6.07 4.57
C ASP A 568 10.73 6.87 3.27
N GLU A 569 10.60 6.24 2.10
CA GLU A 569 10.63 6.90 0.78
C GLU A 569 9.51 7.92 0.61
N SER A 570 8.28 7.60 1.04
CA SER A 570 7.18 8.57 1.08
C SER A 570 7.51 9.76 1.99
N THR A 571 8.22 9.53 3.09
CA THR A 571 8.63 10.58 4.03
C THR A 571 9.76 11.44 3.47
N VAL A 572 10.75 10.84 2.80
CA VAL A 572 11.80 11.55 2.05
C VAL A 572 11.18 12.41 0.94
N TRP A 573 10.24 11.87 0.17
CA TRP A 573 9.51 12.61 -0.88
C TRP A 573 8.68 13.78 -0.31
N LYS A 574 7.94 13.55 0.79
CA LYS A 574 7.24 14.60 1.57
C LYS A 574 8.20 15.70 2.06
N ASN A 575 9.44 15.36 2.38
CA ASN A 575 10.46 16.30 2.83
C ASN A 575 11.11 17.06 1.66
N LYS A 576 11.43 16.42 0.51
CA LYS A 576 11.80 17.09 -0.75
C LYS A 576 10.79 18.20 -1.09
N ILE A 577 9.51 17.86 -1.03
CA ILE A 577 8.38 18.78 -1.22
C ILE A 577 8.40 19.97 -0.27
N ARG A 578 8.64 19.74 1.04
CA ARG A 578 8.62 20.79 2.06
C ARG A 578 9.71 21.85 1.88
N ILE A 579 10.79 21.52 1.18
CA ILE A 579 11.93 22.40 0.89
C ILE A 579 11.59 23.38 -0.26
N LEU A 580 10.85 22.93 -1.28
CA LEU A 580 10.64 23.66 -2.54
C LEU A 580 9.48 24.69 -2.53
N LYS A 581 9.23 25.31 -1.38
CA LYS A 581 8.19 26.34 -1.19
C LYS A 581 8.42 27.55 -2.09
N GLY A 582 7.52 27.78 -3.05
CA GLY A 582 7.58 28.92 -3.98
C GLY A 582 8.10 28.56 -5.39
N SER A 583 8.32 27.28 -5.68
CA SER A 583 8.74 26.80 -7.01
C SER A 583 7.61 26.84 -8.06
N SER A 584 7.99 26.70 -9.33
CA SER A 584 7.08 26.80 -10.49
C SER A 584 6.29 25.50 -10.74
N LEU A 585 5.26 25.58 -11.60
CA LEU A 585 4.45 24.42 -12.01
C LEU A 585 5.31 23.26 -12.53
N ASP A 586 6.36 23.59 -13.28
CA ASP A 586 7.26 22.66 -13.94
C ASP A 586 8.05 21.83 -12.92
N ALA A 587 8.48 22.45 -11.82
CA ALA A 587 9.14 21.78 -10.70
C ALA A 587 8.21 20.80 -9.95
N TYR A 588 6.90 21.10 -9.87
CA TYR A 588 5.92 20.14 -9.34
C TYR A 588 5.68 18.96 -10.29
N GLY A 589 5.93 19.14 -11.59
CA GLY A 589 5.98 18.04 -12.56
C GLY A 589 7.10 17.05 -12.26
N ASP A 590 8.33 17.54 -12.10
CA ASP A 590 9.46 16.68 -11.74
C ASP A 590 9.28 16.03 -10.36
N ILE A 591 8.74 16.73 -9.36
CA ILE A 591 8.38 16.14 -8.04
C ILE A 591 7.39 14.97 -8.17
N LEU A 592 6.41 15.06 -9.06
CA LEU A 592 5.40 14.00 -9.26
C LEU A 592 5.94 12.84 -10.11
N LYS A 593 6.82 13.13 -11.06
CA LYS A 593 7.63 12.11 -11.74
C LYS A 593 8.59 11.40 -10.78
N ASP A 594 9.07 12.08 -9.73
CA ASP A 594 9.94 11.52 -8.70
C ASP A 594 9.30 10.37 -7.91
N LEU A 595 7.96 10.21 -7.98
CA LEU A 595 7.20 9.06 -7.46
C LEU A 595 7.55 7.73 -8.16
N VAL A 596 8.18 7.76 -9.34
CA VAL A 596 8.71 6.58 -10.05
C VAL A 596 9.89 5.94 -9.29
N ASN A 597 10.49 6.68 -8.34
CA ASN A 597 11.57 6.21 -7.48
C ASN A 597 11.07 5.84 -6.06
N ILE A 598 9.76 5.62 -5.88
CA ILE A 598 9.20 5.05 -4.65
C ILE A 598 8.72 3.64 -5.01
N ASP A 599 9.31 2.63 -4.38
CA ASP A 599 8.91 1.25 -4.66
C ASP A 599 7.59 0.92 -3.96
N GLY A 600 6.67 0.31 -4.72
CA GLY A 600 5.43 -0.25 -4.20
C GLY A 600 5.66 -1.53 -3.40
N VAL A 601 4.63 -1.98 -2.68
CA VAL A 601 4.66 -3.29 -2.00
C VAL A 601 4.33 -4.39 -3.00
N GLU A 602 5.17 -4.55 -4.03
CA GLU A 602 4.88 -5.36 -5.23
C GLU A 602 4.66 -6.87 -4.95
N ASP A 603 5.12 -7.38 -3.81
CA ASP A 603 4.87 -8.76 -3.34
C ASP A 603 3.54 -8.93 -2.56
N PHE A 604 2.80 -7.86 -2.26
CA PHE A 604 1.56 -7.93 -1.47
C PHE A 604 0.41 -8.56 -2.26
N GLN A 605 -0.07 -9.74 -1.82
CA GLN A 605 -1.09 -10.52 -2.52
C GLN A 605 -2.27 -10.84 -1.58
N PRO A 606 -3.22 -9.89 -1.41
CA PRO A 606 -4.21 -9.93 -0.33
C PRO A 606 -5.12 -11.16 -0.38
N GLU A 607 -5.44 -11.71 -1.55
CA GLU A 607 -6.26 -12.92 -1.66
C GLU A 607 -5.55 -14.17 -1.15
N LYS A 608 -4.23 -14.28 -1.34
CA LYS A 608 -3.42 -15.36 -0.74
C LYS A 608 -3.37 -15.20 0.77
N ILE A 609 -3.15 -13.99 1.24
CA ILE A 609 -3.12 -13.63 2.67
C ILE A 609 -4.45 -13.98 3.35
N LEU A 610 -5.58 -13.59 2.76
CA LEU A 610 -6.90 -13.89 3.32
C LEU A 610 -7.26 -15.38 3.21
N SER A 611 -6.78 -16.08 2.18
CA SER A 611 -6.88 -17.54 2.07
C SER A 611 -6.03 -18.26 3.13
N ALA A 612 -4.86 -17.74 3.46
CA ALA A 612 -3.99 -18.24 4.52
C ALA A 612 -4.71 -18.13 5.88
N ILE A 613 -5.28 -16.96 6.17
CA ILE A 613 -6.01 -16.75 7.43
C ILE A 613 -7.28 -17.62 7.48
N ASP A 614 -8.06 -17.70 6.40
CA ASP A 614 -9.20 -18.65 6.27
C ASP A 614 -8.76 -20.11 6.49
N ASN A 615 -7.52 -20.47 6.15
CA ASN A 615 -6.96 -21.81 6.38
C ASN A 615 -6.50 -22.02 7.84
N PHE A 616 -5.71 -21.11 8.44
CA PHE A 616 -5.19 -21.28 9.81
C PHE A 616 -6.30 -21.28 10.87
N GLU A 617 -7.33 -20.43 10.72
CA GLU A 617 -8.51 -20.41 11.60
C GLU A 617 -9.26 -21.77 11.62
N GLY A 618 -8.95 -22.70 10.70
CA GLY A 618 -9.47 -24.08 10.70
C GLY A 618 -8.54 -25.14 11.32
N PHE A 619 -7.39 -24.74 11.88
CA PHE A 619 -6.39 -25.65 12.48
C PHE A 619 -6.03 -25.29 13.93
N THR A 620 -6.66 -24.27 14.52
CA THR A 620 -6.38 -23.81 15.87
C THR A 620 -7.66 -23.60 16.68
N ASP A 621 -7.71 -24.18 17.87
CA ASP A 621 -8.75 -23.94 18.88
C ASP A 621 -8.35 -22.81 19.86
N ASP A 622 -7.18 -22.19 19.67
CA ASP A 622 -6.69 -21.09 20.51
C ASP A 622 -7.45 -19.78 20.22
N SER A 623 -8.16 -19.28 21.23
CA SER A 623 -9.02 -18.10 21.12
C SER A 623 -8.25 -16.79 20.94
N ASP A 624 -7.04 -16.69 21.51
CA ASP A 624 -6.20 -15.51 21.43
C ASP A 624 -5.56 -15.39 20.06
N ILE A 625 -5.06 -16.52 19.53
CA ILE A 625 -4.59 -16.64 18.15
C ILE A 625 -5.73 -16.34 17.17
N SER A 626 -6.91 -16.94 17.36
CA SER A 626 -8.09 -16.67 16.52
C SER A 626 -8.49 -15.18 16.53
N TYR A 627 -8.37 -14.52 17.68
CA TYR A 627 -8.60 -13.08 17.80
C TYR A 627 -7.56 -12.24 17.04
N THR A 628 -6.25 -12.49 17.20
CA THR A 628 -5.21 -11.74 16.49
C THR A 628 -5.22 -12.02 14.97
N LEU A 629 -5.59 -13.23 14.54
CA LEU A 629 -5.85 -13.56 13.12
C LEU A 629 -7.02 -12.74 12.54
N SER A 630 -8.11 -12.63 13.30
CA SER A 630 -9.26 -11.78 12.96
C SER A 630 -8.90 -10.29 12.88
N GLN A 631 -8.00 -9.81 13.77
CA GLN A 631 -7.45 -8.46 13.66
C GLN A 631 -6.62 -8.26 12.38
N LEU A 632 -5.72 -9.19 12.04
CA LEU A 632 -4.88 -9.04 10.85
C LEU A 632 -5.73 -9.13 9.57
N ARG A 633 -6.68 -10.05 9.51
CA ARG A 633 -7.73 -10.10 8.48
C ARG A 633 -8.37 -8.73 8.27
N GLY A 634 -8.85 -8.11 9.34
CA GLY A 634 -9.42 -6.75 9.32
C GLY A 634 -8.42 -5.61 9.09
N SER A 635 -7.12 -5.91 8.96
CA SER A 635 -6.07 -4.97 8.55
C SER A 635 -5.72 -5.17 7.07
N VAL A 636 -5.65 -6.42 6.60
CA VAL A 636 -5.47 -6.79 5.18
C VAL A 636 -6.65 -6.33 4.34
N GLU A 637 -7.88 -6.55 4.81
CA GLU A 637 -9.11 -6.06 4.17
C GLU A 637 -9.15 -4.53 4.00
N LYS A 638 -8.36 -3.79 4.80
CA LYS A 638 -8.18 -2.33 4.64
C LYS A 638 -7.03 -1.99 3.70
N LEU A 639 -5.91 -2.73 3.75
CA LEU A 639 -4.78 -2.57 2.82
C LEU A 639 -5.18 -2.90 1.37
N GLU A 640 -6.08 -3.86 1.16
CA GLU A 640 -6.69 -4.20 -0.14
C GLU A 640 -7.53 -3.04 -0.74
N GLY A 641 -7.88 -2.03 0.05
CA GLY A 641 -8.49 -0.78 -0.40
C GLY A 641 -7.49 0.26 -0.94
N PHE A 642 -6.19 -0.02 -0.87
CA PHE A 642 -5.11 0.83 -1.36
C PHE A 642 -4.35 0.18 -2.52
N GLU A 643 -3.69 1.01 -3.32
CA GLU A 643 -2.83 0.53 -4.39
C GLU A 643 -1.45 0.16 -3.85
N MET A 644 -0.93 -0.99 -4.26
CA MET A 644 0.36 -1.54 -3.81
C MET A 644 1.37 -1.68 -4.95
N HIS A 645 0.90 -1.78 -6.20
CA HIS A 645 1.71 -2.03 -7.38
C HIS A 645 1.96 -0.71 -8.13
N PHE A 646 3.02 0.00 -7.75
CA PHE A 646 3.33 1.33 -8.30
C PHE A 646 3.93 1.23 -9.71
N SER A 647 4.64 0.14 -10.02
CA SER A 647 5.32 -0.12 -11.30
C SER A 647 4.43 0.09 -12.53
N LYS A 648 3.17 -0.37 -12.48
CA LYS A 648 2.20 -0.25 -13.58
C LYS A 648 1.82 1.19 -13.94
N TYR A 649 2.13 2.17 -13.09
CA TYR A 649 1.88 3.59 -13.32
C TYR A 649 3.11 4.38 -13.78
N HIS A 650 4.29 3.79 -13.85
CA HIS A 650 5.52 4.52 -14.20
C HIS A 650 5.40 5.25 -15.55
N GLY A 651 4.75 4.62 -16.55
CA GLY A 651 4.47 5.23 -17.85
C GLY A 651 3.44 6.37 -17.85
N SER A 652 2.69 6.56 -16.75
CA SER A 652 1.85 7.74 -16.52
C SER A 652 2.62 8.82 -15.75
N LEU A 653 3.28 8.45 -14.64
CA LEU A 653 4.07 9.38 -13.82
C LEU A 653 5.17 10.09 -14.62
N MET A 654 5.85 9.37 -15.53
CA MET A 654 6.89 9.95 -16.41
C MET A 654 6.36 11.00 -17.39
N LYS A 655 5.05 11.03 -17.70
CA LYS A 655 4.43 12.02 -18.60
C LYS A 655 3.99 13.30 -17.89
N ILE A 656 3.76 13.25 -16.57
CA ILE A 656 3.24 14.37 -15.77
C ILE A 656 3.97 15.71 -16.00
N PRO A 657 5.32 15.79 -16.12
CA PRO A 657 5.99 17.08 -16.39
C PRO A 657 5.65 17.66 -17.76
N GLU A 658 5.64 16.82 -18.80
CA GLU A 658 5.32 17.21 -20.18
C GLU A 658 3.85 17.63 -20.29
N ASP A 659 2.96 16.86 -19.66
CA ASP A 659 1.53 17.13 -19.60
C ASP A 659 1.22 18.44 -18.86
N LEU A 660 1.86 18.70 -17.71
CA LEU A 660 1.73 19.99 -17.01
C LEU A 660 2.19 21.16 -17.87
N THR A 661 3.30 21.00 -18.60
CA THR A 661 3.80 22.05 -19.50
C THR A 661 2.78 22.34 -20.60
N LYS A 662 2.18 21.30 -21.20
CA LYS A 662 1.12 21.46 -22.21
C LYS A 662 -0.15 22.07 -21.64
N MET A 663 -0.59 21.67 -20.43
CA MET A 663 -1.72 22.31 -19.74
C MET A 663 -1.46 23.80 -19.49
N LYS A 664 -0.26 24.15 -19.02
CA LYS A 664 0.18 25.51 -18.77
C LYS A 664 0.17 26.36 -20.03
N GLU A 665 0.65 25.84 -21.16
CA GLU A 665 0.59 26.53 -22.46
C GLU A 665 -0.85 26.82 -22.90
N ILE A 666 -1.77 25.86 -22.72
CA ILE A 666 -3.20 26.03 -23.00
C ILE A 666 -3.80 27.11 -22.09
N LEU A 667 -3.57 27.02 -20.78
CA LEU A 667 -4.07 27.96 -19.77
C LEU A 667 -3.44 29.37 -19.86
N GLU A 668 -2.27 29.50 -20.47
CA GLU A 668 -1.66 30.78 -20.83
C GLU A 668 -2.19 31.37 -22.17
N GLY A 669 -3.09 30.67 -22.86
CA GLY A 669 -3.64 31.09 -24.16
C GLY A 669 -2.64 30.95 -25.32
N LYS A 670 -1.62 30.10 -25.19
CA LYS A 670 -0.52 29.94 -26.14
C LYS A 670 -0.64 28.65 -26.96
N LYS A 671 -1.57 28.60 -27.92
CA LYS A 671 -1.52 27.65 -29.06
C LYS A 671 -2.49 28.05 -30.18
N GLY A 672 -1.96 28.20 -31.40
CA GLY A 672 -2.68 28.18 -32.68
C GLY A 672 -3.78 29.23 -32.91
N ASP A 673 -3.45 30.27 -33.70
CA ASP A 673 -4.38 31.07 -34.52
C ASP A 673 -5.76 31.42 -33.91
N GLY A 674 -5.75 32.19 -32.81
CA GLY A 674 -6.94 32.81 -32.20
C GLY A 674 -6.86 34.35 -32.18
N ASN A 675 -8.00 35.04 -32.35
CA ASN A 675 -8.05 36.47 -32.71
C ASN A 675 -8.07 37.42 -31.46
N PRO A 676 -7.34 38.56 -31.40
CA PRO A 676 -7.05 39.25 -30.13
C PRO A 676 -8.15 40.08 -29.43
N ASN A 677 -9.39 40.13 -29.92
CA ASN A 677 -10.31 41.24 -29.61
C ASN A 677 -10.96 41.25 -28.22
N ASP A 678 -11.06 40.12 -27.51
CA ASP A 678 -11.78 40.05 -26.21
C ASP A 678 -11.05 40.77 -25.05
N LEU A 679 -9.78 41.14 -25.27
CA LEU A 679 -8.91 41.77 -24.27
C LEU A 679 -9.39 43.16 -23.80
N LEU A 680 -10.22 43.85 -24.60
CA LEU A 680 -10.69 45.21 -24.31
C LEU A 680 -11.79 45.27 -23.23
N ILE A 681 -12.72 44.32 -23.22
CA ILE A 681 -13.86 44.30 -22.27
C ILE A 681 -13.35 44.04 -20.83
N ILE A 682 -12.33 43.19 -20.71
CA ILE A 682 -11.69 42.78 -19.44
C ILE A 682 -10.88 43.92 -18.78
N LEU A 683 -10.60 45.02 -19.49
CA LEU A 683 -9.88 46.17 -18.94
C LEU A 683 -10.78 47.07 -18.09
N TYR A 684 -11.99 47.38 -18.56
CA TYR A 684 -12.88 48.37 -17.94
C TYR A 684 -13.54 47.90 -16.64
N VAL A 685 -13.88 46.61 -16.53
CA VAL A 685 -14.63 46.08 -15.36
C VAL A 685 -13.71 45.74 -14.18
N ALA A 686 -12.49 45.27 -14.43
CA ALA A 686 -11.61 44.74 -13.39
C ALA A 686 -10.93 45.81 -12.51
N ILE A 687 -10.62 46.98 -13.07
CA ILE A 687 -9.82 48.02 -12.38
C ILE A 687 -10.58 48.65 -11.19
N PRO A 688 -11.86 49.05 -11.30
CA PRO A 688 -12.62 49.59 -10.17
C PRO A 688 -12.76 48.61 -9.00
N VAL A 689 -13.00 47.33 -9.29
CA VAL A 689 -13.20 46.28 -8.27
C VAL A 689 -11.92 46.05 -7.46
N ILE A 690 -10.76 46.03 -8.11
CA ILE A 690 -9.45 45.87 -7.44
C ILE A 690 -9.17 47.05 -6.49
N LEU A 691 -9.47 48.28 -6.92
CA LEU A 691 -9.31 49.47 -6.07
C LEU A 691 -10.22 49.45 -4.84
N ILE A 692 -11.48 49.00 -4.99
CA ILE A 692 -12.42 48.85 -3.86
C ILE A 692 -11.90 47.79 -2.88
N PHE A 693 -11.45 46.63 -3.36
CA PHE A 693 -10.94 45.57 -2.50
C PHE A 693 -9.66 45.95 -1.75
N THR A 694 -8.69 46.63 -2.40
CA THR A 694 -7.48 47.10 -1.69
C THR A 694 -7.81 48.15 -0.63
N PHE A 695 -8.78 49.04 -0.88
CA PHE A 695 -9.22 50.03 0.11
C PHE A 695 -9.87 49.37 1.34
N ILE A 696 -10.73 48.35 1.14
CA ILE A 696 -11.36 47.59 2.23
C ILE A 696 -10.32 46.78 3.02
N TRP A 697 -9.37 46.12 2.34
CA TRP A 697 -8.32 45.33 3.01
C TRP A 697 -7.41 46.20 3.87
N CYS A 698 -7.02 47.39 3.39
CA CYS A 698 -6.22 48.37 4.15
C CYS A 698 -6.93 48.97 5.37
N LEU A 699 -8.26 48.87 5.47
CA LEU A 699 -9.03 49.29 6.65
C LEU A 699 -9.12 48.18 7.72
N LEU A 700 -9.15 46.92 7.30
CA LEU A 700 -9.30 45.77 8.19
C LEU A 700 -7.96 45.34 8.83
N ASP A 701 -6.87 45.40 8.08
CA ASP A 701 -5.52 45.07 8.58
C ASP A 701 -5.08 46.00 9.74
N THR A 702 -4.51 45.42 10.79
CA THR A 702 -3.99 46.12 11.98
C THR A 702 -2.53 46.57 11.83
N HIS A 703 -1.81 46.09 10.81
CA HIS A 703 -0.40 46.41 10.57
C HIS A 703 -0.20 47.50 9.50
N CYS A 704 -1.24 47.79 8.71
CA CYS A 704 -1.29 48.81 7.65
C CYS A 704 -0.74 50.20 8.08
N PRO A 705 0.19 50.81 7.31
CA PRO A 705 0.77 52.12 7.63
C PRO A 705 -0.25 53.26 7.76
N LEU A 706 -1.32 53.25 6.95
CA LEU A 706 -2.37 54.28 6.99
C LEU A 706 -3.14 54.27 8.32
N ARG A 707 -3.38 53.09 8.90
CA ARG A 707 -4.03 52.95 10.20
C ARG A 707 -3.14 53.46 11.34
N LYS A 708 -1.84 53.19 11.28
CA LYS A 708 -0.83 53.76 12.20
C LYS A 708 -0.70 55.28 12.05
N TYR A 709 -0.86 55.83 10.84
CA TYR A 709 -0.94 57.28 10.62
C TYR A 709 -2.22 57.88 11.25
N GLY A 710 -3.37 57.21 11.07
CA GLY A 710 -4.64 57.59 11.70
C GLY A 710 -4.59 57.59 13.23
N GLN A 711 -4.03 56.56 13.86
CA GLN A 711 -3.84 56.51 15.31
C GLN A 711 -2.94 57.65 15.82
N ARG A 712 -1.80 57.88 15.18
CA ARG A 712 -0.90 59.01 15.53
C ARG A 712 -1.57 60.38 15.39
N GLN A 713 -2.48 60.55 14.43
CA GLN A 713 -3.30 61.77 14.29
C GLN A 713 -4.39 61.86 15.37
N TYR A 714 -5.00 60.73 15.76
CA TYR A 714 -6.02 60.68 16.82
C TYR A 714 -5.41 60.97 18.21
N GLU A 715 -4.27 60.38 18.52
CA GLU A 715 -3.52 60.59 19.77
C GLU A 715 -3.09 62.06 19.92
N ARG A 716 -2.52 62.66 18.86
CA ARG A 716 -2.18 64.09 18.82
C ARG A 716 -3.39 65.00 19.05
N ARG A 717 -4.59 64.60 18.61
CA ARG A 717 -5.85 65.34 18.84
C ARG A 717 -6.44 65.09 20.23
N ARG A 718 -6.07 63.99 20.89
CA ARG A 718 -6.46 63.66 22.28
C ARG A 718 -5.59 64.37 23.31
N SER A 719 -4.31 64.59 23.01
CA SER A 719 -3.40 65.40 23.85
C SER A 719 -3.63 66.92 23.78
N THR A 720 -4.57 67.40 22.95
CA THR A 720 -4.81 68.84 22.71
C THR A 720 -6.28 69.25 22.89
N ARG A 721 -7.02 68.58 23.79
CA ARG A 721 -8.38 69.00 24.18
C ARG A 721 -8.50 69.11 25.70
N PRO A 722 -9.04 70.23 26.23
CA PRO A 722 -9.21 70.40 27.67
C PRO A 722 -10.30 69.46 28.21
N ALA A 723 -10.19 69.10 29.49
CA ALA A 723 -11.19 68.27 30.16
C ALA A 723 -12.47 69.07 30.45
N LYS A 724 -13.64 68.45 30.26
CA LYS A 724 -14.88 68.90 30.89
C LYS A 724 -15.91 67.78 31.07
N GLU A 725 -16.47 67.76 32.28
CA GLU A 725 -17.76 67.22 32.72
C GLU A 725 -18.14 65.75 32.43
N GLU A 726 -18.26 64.98 33.52
CA GLU A 726 -18.97 63.71 33.59
C GLU A 726 -20.50 63.92 33.53
N THR A 727 -21.24 62.94 32.99
CA THR A 727 -22.66 62.73 33.33
C THR A 727 -22.96 61.23 33.43
N LYS A 728 -23.67 60.80 34.48
CA LYS A 728 -23.99 59.39 34.78
C LYS A 728 -25.43 59.04 34.36
N LEU A 729 -25.62 57.89 33.71
CA LEU A 729 -26.86 57.07 33.69
C LEU A 729 -26.48 55.71 33.04
N ARG A 730 -26.35 54.56 33.73
CA ARG A 730 -27.25 53.73 34.58
C ARG A 730 -28.23 52.81 33.82
N ILE A 731 -27.96 51.49 33.92
CA ILE A 731 -28.93 50.37 34.11
C ILE A 731 -29.75 50.05 32.82
N ILE A 732 -30.02 48.82 32.40
CA ILE A 732 -30.49 47.60 33.10
C ILE A 732 -29.64 46.34 32.80
N LYS A 733 -29.52 45.44 33.78
CA LYS A 733 -29.13 44.02 33.66
C LYS A 733 -30.24 43.17 34.30
N ILE A 734 -30.54 41.97 33.79
CA ILE A 734 -31.53 41.04 34.38
C ILE A 734 -30.92 39.63 34.42
N GLU A 735 -30.84 39.05 35.63
CA GLU A 735 -30.45 37.67 35.94
C GLU A 735 -31.02 37.28 37.32
N THR A 736 -31.95 36.31 37.36
CA THR A 736 -32.41 35.46 38.50
C THR A 736 -33.38 34.42 37.87
N SER A 737 -33.53 33.14 38.23
CA SER A 737 -33.33 32.33 39.46
C SER A 737 -34.47 32.37 40.49
N GLU A 738 -34.97 31.26 41.05
CA GLU A 738 -34.63 29.83 40.85
C GLU A 738 -35.70 29.08 40.01
N ALA A 739 -36.45 28.02 40.37
CA ALA A 739 -36.59 27.21 41.61
C ALA A 739 -37.06 25.77 41.28
N LEU A 740 -36.97 24.86 42.27
CA LEU A 740 -37.39 23.45 42.25
C LEU A 740 -38.82 23.26 42.82
N ILE A 741 -39.53 22.16 42.51
CA ILE A 741 -40.25 21.28 43.47
C ILE A 741 -41.07 20.13 42.81
N ILE A 742 -40.68 18.89 43.17
CA ILE A 742 -41.47 17.66 43.49
C ILE A 742 -42.71 17.27 42.65
N LEU A 743 -42.68 16.01 42.16
CA LEU A 743 -43.82 15.07 42.19
C LEU A 743 -43.43 13.80 42.96
N ASN A 744 -44.41 13.19 43.65
CA ASN A 744 -44.28 12.11 44.66
C ASN A 744 -45.70 11.63 45.02
N PRO A 745 -45.93 10.48 45.68
CA PRO A 745 -45.39 9.13 45.47
C PRO A 745 -46.50 8.10 45.07
N GLU A 746 -46.11 6.90 44.63
CA GLU A 746 -46.48 5.61 45.27
C GLU A 746 -45.53 4.50 44.77
#